data_AF-A0A507CDH7-F1
#
_entry.id   AF-A0A507CDH7-F1
#
_cell.length_a   1.000
_cell.length_b   1.000
_cell.length_c   1.000
_cell.angle_alpha   90.00
_cell.angle_beta   90.00
_cell.angle_gamma   90.00
#
_symmetry.space_group_name_H-M   'P 1'
#
loop_
_entity.id
_entity.type
_entity.pdbx_description
1 polymer ?
#
loop_
_entity_poly.entity_id
_entity_poly.type
_entity_poly.pdbx_seq_one_letter_code
_entity_poly.pdbx_strand_id
1 'polypeptide(L)'
;MKSSYYVIIALFLGIALLKVARAQVVIKADPMSMSIFKVNATHATVTLTGPTNIWLSIGVGATMSNADCVVAWANGDNSVTVSRRFSSGLAVPMNYPTQNLQLVNKTVAGTTFTVVVARPIAAMGANEVALAYGNQAYIYAFGSDKPTSNMANAAFGIHTPTARKEFMANFLDAVAAPAGGNGTSAAASVTLGGPSPLYQPLVQYHGILLFFAWCVAAPVGVTIARNMKKELGVWWFRFHALIGTTVFLSQMVGTYMAYYAHNLVSTLPHFSYANTGVHGPLGLIITLATPTQFFLGIFIDRMWSPGRQGIPWYDKTHWWIGRIISFVGIAVTEAGVNLYNKSNPIDFGWIILVYGWVVIITIHQVFAELIYPPIHHTGAIRMFPSSRMKSSYYAILGFFLAISFSWIRVTNAQAVVIKADPMTMSIFKVNTTHATVTLSGPTNIWLSIGVGATMSNADCVVAWANADNTVTVSRRFSSGLTVPMNYPTQNLQILNQTVTGATFTVVVARPIAAVVANEVALAPGNQAYIYAFGTDKPTSNKADSTFGIHTPTGRKEFMANFMDAVAAPAGGNGTAAAAAPVTLGGPSPLYQPLIQYHGILLFFAWCVAAPVGVTIARFHAMLGTTIFISQVVGVYLAYYAHNLVSTLPHFSYANTGFHGPIGGLITILTPAQFFLGIFIDRMWSPGRHGIPWYDKAHWWVGRIATFTGIGVTEAGLVLYQKSNTVDPGWTVLLYGWILIVTVLQVFAELIYPPIHHTAENHDLFEKGDKDHS
;
A
#
# COMPACT_ATOMS: atom_id res chain seq x y z
N MET A 1 -24.41 7.90 30.30
CA MET A 1 -24.27 6.47 29.99
C MET A 1 -23.35 6.32 28.79
N LYS A 2 -22.04 6.20 29.01
CA LYS A 2 -20.99 6.18 27.98
C LYS A 2 -19.82 5.31 28.46
N SER A 3 -19.74 4.11 27.90
CA SER A 3 -18.67 3.11 27.98
C SER A 3 -19.18 1.97 27.07
N SER A 4 -18.48 1.34 26.12
CA SER A 4 -17.08 1.02 25.86
C SER A 4 -16.98 0.84 24.31
N TYR A 5 -15.87 1.01 23.59
CA TYR A 5 -14.79 0.03 23.38
C TYR A 5 -13.78 0.66 22.40
N TYR A 6 -12.51 0.76 22.80
CA TYR A 6 -11.36 1.00 21.93
C TYR A 6 -10.31 -0.06 22.25
N VAL A 7 -10.07 -1.01 21.35
CA VAL A 7 -8.76 -1.63 21.13
C VAL A 7 -8.70 -2.02 19.65
N ILE A 8 -7.53 -1.82 19.04
CA ILE A 8 -7.11 -2.28 17.68
C ILE A 8 -7.47 -1.34 16.51
N ILE A 9 -6.97 -0.09 16.54
CA ILE A 9 -6.61 0.67 15.31
C ILE A 9 -5.29 1.42 15.62
N ALA A 10 -4.21 0.66 15.85
CA ALA A 10 -2.90 1.21 16.17
C ALA A 10 -1.72 0.45 15.52
N LEU A 11 -1.98 -0.35 14.50
CA LEU A 11 -0.92 -1.02 13.73
C LEU A 11 -1.26 -0.88 12.27
N PHE A 12 -0.59 0.04 11.58
CA PHE A 12 -0.04 -0.12 10.22
C PHE A 12 0.70 1.18 9.83
N LEU A 13 1.64 1.55 10.70
CA LEU A 13 2.68 2.54 10.42
C LEU A 13 4.01 1.78 10.46
N GLY A 14 4.58 1.51 9.29
CA GLY A 14 5.90 0.90 9.17
C GLY A 14 6.28 0.56 7.74
N ILE A 15 7.08 1.46 7.13
CA ILE A 15 7.99 1.27 5.98
C ILE A 15 7.26 1.31 4.60
N ALA A 16 7.58 2.17 3.62
CA ALA A 16 8.82 2.90 3.29
C ALA A 16 8.54 4.26 2.60
N LEU A 17 9.30 5.28 3.01
CA LEU A 17 9.91 6.25 2.08
C LEU A 17 11.39 6.31 2.49
N LEU A 18 12.30 6.17 1.53
CA LEU A 18 13.67 6.63 1.70
C LEU A 18 14.12 7.37 0.45
N LYS A 19 14.39 8.65 0.65
CA LYS A 19 15.21 9.48 -0.24
C LYS A 19 16.64 8.91 -0.25
N VAL A 20 17.24 8.89 -1.44
CA VAL A 20 18.62 8.46 -1.66
C VAL A 20 19.57 9.54 -1.16
N ALA A 21 20.21 9.29 -0.01
CA ALA A 21 21.54 9.78 0.28
C ALA A 21 22.46 8.54 0.35
N ARG A 22 23.61 8.59 -0.33
CA ARG A 22 24.50 7.42 -0.51
C ARG A 22 25.12 7.02 0.83
N ALA A 23 24.83 5.80 1.27
CA ALA A 23 25.22 5.31 2.58
C ALA A 23 25.30 3.78 2.68
N GLN A 24 25.72 3.33 3.86
CA GLN A 24 26.15 1.99 4.19
C GLN A 24 24.95 1.03 4.33
N VAL A 25 24.95 -0.09 3.60
CA VAL A 25 23.85 -1.08 3.59
C VAL A 25 23.93 -1.97 4.83
N VAL A 26 22.95 -1.88 5.72
CA VAL A 26 22.81 -2.73 6.91
C VAL A 26 21.55 -3.59 6.79
N ILE A 27 21.70 -4.91 6.88
CA ILE A 27 20.64 -5.91 6.87
C ILE A 27 20.30 -6.23 8.32
N LYS A 28 19.02 -6.20 8.67
CA LYS A 28 18.52 -6.64 9.99
C LYS A 28 17.60 -7.84 9.79
N ALA A 29 17.90 -8.93 10.47
CA ALA A 29 17.10 -10.14 10.49
C ALA A 29 17.15 -10.70 11.91
N ASP A 30 16.13 -10.48 12.74
CA ASP A 30 16.12 -10.91 14.15
C ASP A 30 16.53 -12.40 14.28
N PRO A 31 17.60 -12.75 15.01
CA PRO A 31 18.34 -11.93 15.99
C PRO A 31 19.65 -11.29 15.50
N MET A 32 19.95 -11.35 14.20
CA MET A 32 21.18 -10.85 13.59
C MET A 32 21.04 -9.49 12.86
N SER A 33 22.17 -8.81 12.72
CA SER A 33 22.35 -7.76 11.71
C SER A 33 23.70 -7.91 11.02
N MET A 34 23.79 -7.46 9.77
CA MET A 34 25.01 -7.54 8.97
C MET A 34 25.18 -6.37 8.04
N SER A 35 26.41 -6.11 7.58
CA SER A 35 26.70 -5.04 6.64
C SER A 35 28.02 -5.28 5.90
N ILE A 36 28.10 -4.94 4.60
CA ILE A 36 29.32 -5.11 3.78
C ILE A 36 29.78 -3.77 3.21
N PHE A 37 31.09 -3.45 3.31
CA PHE A 37 31.69 -2.24 2.75
C PHE A 37 32.95 -2.54 1.98
N LYS A 38 33.13 -1.87 0.84
CA LYS A 38 34.45 -1.77 0.23
C LYS A 38 35.36 -0.93 1.12
N VAL A 39 36.46 -1.50 1.60
CA VAL A 39 37.47 -0.76 2.38
C VAL A 39 38.52 -0.17 1.46
N ASN A 40 38.97 -0.95 0.48
CA ASN A 40 39.97 -0.56 -0.50
C ASN A 40 39.79 -1.34 -1.81
N ALA A 41 40.75 -1.25 -2.73
CA ALA A 41 40.67 -1.93 -4.02
C ALA A 41 40.70 -3.47 -3.94
N THR A 42 41.21 -4.04 -2.85
CA THR A 42 41.45 -5.49 -2.72
C THR A 42 40.55 -6.17 -1.68
N HIS A 43 39.97 -5.42 -0.75
CA HIS A 43 39.19 -5.97 0.37
C HIS A 43 37.88 -5.22 0.61
N ALA A 44 36.87 -5.99 1.02
CA ALA A 44 35.64 -5.51 1.61
C ALA A 44 35.54 -5.98 3.08
N THR A 45 34.99 -5.16 3.97
CA THR A 45 34.65 -5.57 5.33
C THR A 45 33.23 -6.08 5.42
N VAL A 46 33.05 -7.18 6.14
CA VAL A 46 31.78 -7.79 6.50
C VAL A 46 31.63 -7.64 8.00
N THR A 47 30.63 -6.90 8.45
CA THR A 47 30.24 -6.82 9.85
C THR A 47 29.08 -7.76 10.10
N LEU A 48 29.17 -8.59 11.14
CA LEU A 48 28.09 -9.46 11.63
C LEU A 48 27.86 -9.16 13.11
N THR A 49 26.60 -9.00 13.51
CA THR A 49 26.20 -8.77 14.90
C THR A 49 25.03 -9.68 15.27
N GLY A 50 25.06 -10.31 16.43
CA GLY A 50 23.95 -11.14 16.92
C GLY A 50 24.25 -11.80 18.28
N PRO A 51 23.40 -12.75 18.72
CA PRO A 51 23.54 -13.40 20.02
C PRO A 51 24.79 -14.27 20.14
N THR A 52 25.38 -14.32 21.33
CA THR A 52 26.60 -15.09 21.65
C THR A 52 26.38 -16.61 21.70
N ASN A 53 25.14 -17.09 21.67
CA ASN A 53 24.79 -18.50 21.72
C ASN A 53 24.52 -19.12 20.34
N ILE A 54 24.62 -18.36 19.25
CA ILE A 54 24.38 -18.84 17.88
C ILE A 54 25.57 -18.56 16.95
N TRP A 55 25.60 -19.22 15.79
CA TRP A 55 26.45 -18.81 14.67
C TRP A 55 25.67 -17.93 13.69
N LEU A 56 26.38 -17.01 13.03
CA LEU A 56 25.87 -16.11 11.99
C LEU A 56 26.62 -16.36 10.69
N SER A 57 25.93 -16.27 9.56
CA SER A 57 26.57 -16.40 8.25
C SER A 57 25.99 -15.47 7.18
N ILE A 58 26.87 -15.03 6.29
CA ILE A 58 26.53 -14.42 5.01
C ILE A 58 27.26 -15.17 3.90
N GLY A 59 26.56 -15.48 2.82
CA GLY A 59 27.12 -16.11 1.62
C GLY A 59 26.98 -15.24 0.39
N VAL A 60 27.97 -15.31 -0.49
CA VAL A 60 27.91 -14.72 -1.83
C VAL A 60 27.45 -15.83 -2.79
N GLY A 61 26.29 -15.65 -3.40
CA GLY A 61 25.63 -16.65 -4.24
C GLY A 61 24.10 -16.46 -4.29
N ALA A 62 23.47 -16.95 -5.36
CA ALA A 62 22.02 -16.86 -5.52
C ALA A 62 21.24 -17.93 -4.77
N THR A 63 21.91 -19.03 -4.41
CA THR A 63 21.31 -20.17 -3.71
C THR A 63 22.34 -20.75 -2.74
N MET A 64 21.91 -21.66 -1.87
CA MET A 64 22.86 -22.41 -1.03
C MET A 64 23.75 -23.38 -1.82
N SER A 65 23.41 -23.72 -3.06
CA SER A 65 24.31 -24.47 -3.94
C SER A 65 25.29 -23.50 -4.61
N ASN A 66 26.58 -23.66 -4.34
CA ASN A 66 27.67 -22.78 -4.76
C ASN A 66 27.70 -21.39 -4.08
N ALA A 67 27.44 -21.32 -2.77
CA ALA A 67 27.66 -20.08 -2.03
C ALA A 67 29.01 -20.07 -1.29
N ASP A 68 29.70 -18.94 -1.37
CA ASP A 68 30.93 -18.66 -0.61
C ASP A 68 30.59 -17.87 0.66
N CYS A 69 30.65 -18.57 1.80
CA CYS A 69 30.12 -18.14 3.07
C CYS A 69 31.21 -17.64 4.02
N VAL A 70 30.93 -16.51 4.68
CA VAL A 70 31.58 -16.08 5.91
C VAL A 70 30.68 -16.51 7.06
N VAL A 71 31.22 -17.25 8.03
CA VAL A 71 30.52 -17.71 9.22
C VAL A 71 31.26 -17.17 10.45
N ALA A 72 30.54 -16.73 11.47
CA ALA A 72 31.14 -16.29 12.72
C ALA A 72 30.30 -16.67 13.95
N TRP A 73 30.97 -16.88 15.08
CA TRP A 73 30.34 -17.15 16.37
C TRP A 73 31.22 -16.70 17.54
N ALA A 74 30.60 -16.32 18.66
CA ALA A 74 31.31 -15.98 19.90
C ALA A 74 31.72 -17.23 20.67
N ASN A 75 32.94 -17.27 21.20
CA ASN A 75 33.45 -18.36 22.03
C ASN A 75 33.15 -18.13 23.52
N GLY A 76 33.42 -19.13 24.37
CA GLY A 76 33.20 -19.02 25.82
C GLY A 76 34.19 -18.08 26.53
N ASP A 77 35.31 -17.75 25.89
CA ASP A 77 36.39 -16.88 26.39
C ASP A 77 36.26 -15.42 25.90
N ASN A 78 35.07 -15.02 25.44
CA ASN A 78 34.81 -13.72 24.80
C ASN A 78 35.62 -13.45 23.52
N SER A 79 36.30 -14.46 22.95
CA SER A 79 36.81 -14.38 21.60
C SER A 79 35.70 -14.63 20.57
N VAL A 80 35.99 -14.38 19.29
CA VAL A 80 35.08 -14.68 18.17
C VAL A 80 35.86 -15.50 17.17
N THR A 81 35.28 -16.59 16.70
CA THR A 81 35.82 -17.38 15.59
C THR A 81 35.13 -16.97 14.30
N VAL A 82 35.92 -16.85 13.24
CA VAL A 82 35.47 -16.59 11.88
C VAL A 82 35.94 -17.74 11.00
N SER A 83 35.07 -18.22 10.12
CA SER A 83 35.32 -19.32 9.21
C SER A 83 34.82 -18.98 7.81
N ARG A 84 35.66 -19.17 6.81
CA ARG A 84 35.25 -19.17 5.40
C ARG A 84 34.82 -20.58 5.02
N ARG A 85 33.66 -20.71 4.38
CA ARG A 85 33.07 -21.99 4.00
C ARG A 85 32.44 -21.99 2.62
N PHE A 86 32.35 -23.16 2.01
CA PHE A 86 31.67 -23.39 0.74
C PHE A 86 30.38 -24.19 0.97
N SER A 87 29.27 -23.66 0.49
CA SER A 87 27.97 -24.31 0.55
C SER A 87 27.67 -25.03 -0.77
N SER A 88 27.39 -26.32 -0.71
CA SER A 88 27.05 -27.18 -1.86
C SER A 88 25.56 -27.51 -1.95
N GLY A 89 24.71 -26.86 -1.16
CA GLY A 89 23.27 -27.07 -1.13
C GLY A 89 22.70 -27.09 0.29
N LEU A 90 21.78 -28.02 0.55
CA LEU A 90 21.10 -28.19 1.85
C LEU A 90 21.93 -29.01 2.86
N ALA A 91 23.24 -28.76 2.92
CA ALA A 91 24.16 -29.40 3.83
C ALA A 91 24.96 -28.34 4.61
N VAL A 92 25.59 -28.75 5.72
CA VAL A 92 26.50 -27.87 6.46
C VAL A 92 27.63 -27.44 5.52
N PRO A 93 27.90 -26.13 5.35
CA PRO A 93 28.97 -25.67 4.48
C PRO A 93 30.33 -26.26 4.88
N MET A 94 31.09 -26.72 3.89
CA MET A 94 32.43 -27.29 4.07
C MET A 94 33.45 -26.19 4.35
N ASN A 95 34.37 -26.42 5.28
CA ASN A 95 35.42 -25.46 5.59
C ASN A 95 36.39 -25.30 4.41
N TYR A 96 36.76 -24.06 4.06
CA TYR A 96 37.83 -23.85 3.07
C TYR A 96 39.19 -24.28 3.64
N PRO A 97 40.03 -24.99 2.86
CA PRO A 97 41.41 -25.26 3.25
C PRO A 97 42.19 -23.97 3.53
N THR A 98 41.94 -22.92 2.74
CA THR A 98 42.57 -21.61 2.88
C THR A 98 41.64 -20.64 3.60
N GLN A 99 42.01 -20.22 4.81
CA GLN A 99 41.30 -19.20 5.58
C GLN A 99 41.94 -17.83 5.34
N ASN A 100 41.58 -17.19 4.24
CA ASN A 100 42.05 -15.86 3.81
C ASN A 100 41.13 -14.71 4.30
N LEU A 101 40.35 -14.95 5.35
CA LEU A 101 39.59 -13.92 6.05
C LEU A 101 40.48 -13.25 7.10
N GLN A 102 40.48 -11.92 7.14
CA GLN A 102 41.23 -11.16 8.13
C GLN A 102 40.26 -10.60 9.17
N LEU A 103 40.46 -10.97 10.43
CA LEU A 103 39.70 -10.38 11.53
C LEU A 103 40.15 -8.92 11.74
N VAL A 104 39.25 -7.96 11.52
CA VAL A 104 39.54 -6.52 11.65
C VAL A 104 39.19 -6.02 13.05
N ASN A 105 38.01 -6.37 13.55
CA ASN A 105 37.57 -5.98 14.88
C ASN A 105 36.60 -7.02 15.46
N LYS A 106 36.53 -7.13 16.79
CA LYS A 106 35.55 -7.92 17.51
C LYS A 106 35.15 -7.27 18.83
N THR A 107 33.89 -7.43 19.19
CA THR A 107 33.35 -7.04 20.50
C THR A 107 32.39 -8.12 20.97
N VAL A 108 32.58 -8.62 22.19
CA VAL A 108 31.61 -9.48 22.87
C VAL A 108 31.15 -8.72 24.12
N ALA A 109 29.87 -8.38 24.18
CA ALA A 109 29.29 -7.58 25.26
C ALA A 109 27.99 -8.23 25.71
N GLY A 110 28.02 -8.85 26.90
CA GLY A 110 26.88 -9.58 27.46
C GLY A 110 26.44 -10.71 26.52
N THR A 111 25.17 -10.69 26.11
CA THR A 111 24.59 -11.72 25.24
C THR A 111 24.81 -11.46 23.75
N THR A 112 25.51 -10.38 23.36
CA THR A 112 25.68 -9.98 21.96
C THR A 112 27.15 -9.96 21.55
N PHE A 113 27.45 -10.39 20.33
CA PHE A 113 28.76 -10.18 19.71
C PHE A 113 28.64 -9.41 18.40
N THR A 114 29.68 -8.65 18.09
CA THR A 114 29.90 -7.96 16.82
C THR A 114 31.27 -8.35 16.31
N VAL A 115 31.37 -8.69 15.03
CA VAL A 115 32.63 -9.00 14.36
C VAL A 115 32.73 -8.29 13.03
N VAL A 116 33.90 -7.75 12.73
CA VAL A 116 34.24 -7.10 11.45
C VAL A 116 35.35 -7.91 10.80
N VAL A 117 35.12 -8.39 9.59
CA VAL A 117 36.01 -9.29 8.85
C VAL A 117 36.34 -8.67 7.51
N ALA A 118 37.62 -8.50 7.18
CA ALA A 118 38.04 -8.16 5.83
C ALA A 118 38.11 -9.43 4.98
N ARG A 119 37.40 -9.39 3.85
CA ARG A 119 37.30 -10.44 2.82
C ARG A 119 37.90 -9.91 1.52
N PRO A 120 38.71 -10.71 0.79
CA PRO A 120 39.17 -10.35 -0.54
C PRO A 120 37.99 -10.08 -1.50
N ILE A 121 38.12 -9.05 -2.35
CA ILE A 121 37.15 -8.75 -3.42
C ILE A 121 37.29 -9.77 -4.55
N ALA A 122 38.51 -10.05 -4.97
CA ALA A 122 38.80 -11.09 -5.95
C ALA A 122 38.59 -12.49 -5.35
N ALA A 123 38.15 -13.44 -6.18
CA ALA A 123 38.19 -14.85 -5.85
C ALA A 123 39.66 -15.32 -5.84
N MET A 124 40.10 -15.93 -4.74
CA MET A 124 41.49 -16.36 -4.54
C MET A 124 41.67 -17.88 -4.67
N GLY A 125 40.60 -18.63 -4.93
CA GLY A 125 40.64 -20.09 -5.02
C GLY A 125 39.41 -20.67 -5.72
N ALA A 126 39.46 -21.98 -5.98
CA ALA A 126 38.31 -22.72 -6.50
C ALA A 126 37.12 -22.60 -5.53
N ASN A 127 35.92 -22.35 -6.08
CA ASN A 127 34.66 -22.15 -5.36
C ASN A 127 34.49 -20.79 -4.65
N GLU A 128 35.52 -19.94 -4.60
CA GLU A 128 35.37 -18.57 -4.12
C GLU A 128 34.62 -17.72 -5.14
N VAL A 129 33.68 -16.89 -4.68
CA VAL A 129 32.91 -16.00 -5.56
C VAL A 129 33.46 -14.58 -5.43
N ALA A 130 33.89 -13.95 -6.53
CA ALA A 130 34.35 -12.56 -6.48
C ALA A 130 33.19 -11.62 -6.06
N LEU A 131 33.47 -10.59 -5.27
CA LEU A 131 32.50 -9.51 -5.07
C LEU A 131 32.48 -8.65 -6.34
N ALA A 132 31.30 -8.47 -6.91
CA ALA A 132 31.10 -7.72 -8.14
C ALA A 132 30.45 -6.35 -7.86
N TYR A 133 30.73 -5.38 -8.73
CA TYR A 133 29.93 -4.15 -8.82
C TYR A 133 28.55 -4.47 -9.41
N GLY A 134 27.56 -3.64 -9.13
CA GLY A 134 26.17 -3.92 -9.50
C GLY A 134 25.46 -4.87 -8.53
N ASN A 135 24.22 -5.26 -8.89
CA ASN A 135 23.43 -6.17 -8.08
C ASN A 135 24.03 -7.58 -8.12
N GLN A 136 24.49 -8.05 -6.97
CA GLN A 136 24.98 -9.40 -6.76
C GLN A 136 24.05 -10.13 -5.79
N ALA A 137 23.92 -11.45 -5.98
CA ALA A 137 23.10 -12.27 -5.11
C ALA A 137 23.86 -12.66 -3.84
N TYR A 138 23.16 -12.57 -2.72
CA TYR A 138 23.65 -12.92 -1.40
C TYR A 138 22.62 -13.79 -0.68
N ILE A 139 23.13 -14.58 0.24
CA ILE A 139 22.33 -15.33 1.19
C ILE A 139 22.77 -14.97 2.60
N TYR A 140 21.87 -15.09 3.57
CA TYR A 140 22.27 -15.15 4.97
C TYR A 140 21.61 -16.33 5.66
N ALA A 141 22.26 -16.77 6.74
CA ALA A 141 21.69 -17.76 7.65
C ALA A 141 22.20 -17.58 9.08
N PHE A 142 21.47 -18.11 10.04
CA PHE A 142 21.93 -18.23 11.43
C PHE A 142 21.50 -19.56 12.06
N GLY A 143 22.31 -20.05 12.99
CA GLY A 143 22.04 -21.31 13.70
C GLY A 143 21.11 -21.15 14.89
N SER A 144 20.61 -22.27 15.42
CA SER A 144 20.00 -22.32 16.76
C SER A 144 21.06 -22.30 17.88
N ASP A 145 22.26 -22.78 17.57
CA ASP A 145 23.37 -22.98 18.51
C ASP A 145 24.70 -22.63 17.84
N LYS A 146 25.73 -22.36 18.63
CA LYS A 146 27.11 -22.17 18.16
C LYS A 146 27.94 -23.46 18.26
N PRO A 147 29.04 -23.60 17.49
CA PRO A 147 30.05 -24.62 17.75
C PRO A 147 30.58 -24.60 19.19
N THR A 148 30.92 -25.77 19.73
CA THR A 148 31.59 -25.90 21.04
C THR A 148 33.09 -25.60 20.98
N SER A 149 33.69 -25.68 19.78
CA SER A 149 35.11 -25.42 19.54
C SER A 149 35.33 -24.02 18.95
N ASN A 150 36.45 -23.39 19.30
CA ASN A 150 36.91 -22.12 18.73
C ASN A 150 37.68 -22.28 17.41
N MET A 151 37.78 -23.50 16.88
CA MET A 151 38.46 -23.77 15.61
C MET A 151 37.59 -23.36 14.42
N ALA A 152 38.18 -22.73 13.39
CA ALA A 152 37.45 -22.31 12.19
C ALA A 152 36.76 -23.50 11.45
N ASN A 153 37.31 -24.70 11.57
CA ASN A 153 36.76 -25.93 10.98
C ASN A 153 35.75 -26.66 11.89
N ALA A 154 35.33 -26.07 13.01
CA ALA A 154 34.40 -26.71 13.94
C ALA A 154 33.05 -27.07 13.28
N ALA A 155 32.48 -28.21 13.65
CA ALA A 155 31.16 -28.60 13.16
C ALA A 155 30.04 -27.75 13.81
N PHE A 156 28.97 -27.50 13.07
CA PHE A 156 27.73 -26.90 13.56
C PHE A 156 26.52 -27.46 12.83
N GLY A 157 25.34 -27.35 13.43
CA GLY A 157 24.07 -27.76 12.83
C GLY A 157 23.61 -26.79 11.72
N ILE A 158 22.79 -27.31 10.80
CA ILE A 158 22.13 -26.50 9.78
C ILE A 158 21.12 -25.53 10.42
N HIS A 159 20.91 -24.38 9.78
CA HIS A 159 19.88 -23.42 10.19
C HIS A 159 18.46 -24.00 10.00
N THR A 160 17.46 -23.44 10.67
CA THR A 160 16.05 -23.76 10.41
C THR A 160 15.59 -23.12 9.08
N PRO A 161 14.47 -23.56 8.46
CA PRO A 161 13.98 -22.96 7.21
C PRO A 161 13.66 -21.46 7.30
N THR A 162 13.31 -20.97 8.49
CA THR A 162 13.00 -19.55 8.76
C THR A 162 14.23 -18.70 9.06
N ALA A 163 15.36 -19.33 9.37
CA ALA A 163 16.61 -18.67 9.73
C ALA A 163 17.55 -18.45 8.53
N ARG A 164 16.99 -18.31 7.32
CA ARG A 164 17.74 -18.02 6.09
C ARG A 164 16.95 -17.11 5.14
N LYS A 165 17.67 -16.37 4.29
CA LYS A 165 17.05 -15.62 3.18
C LYS A 165 18.03 -15.38 2.04
N GLU A 166 17.49 -15.28 0.84
CA GLU A 166 18.19 -14.85 -0.38
C GLU A 166 17.82 -13.39 -0.69
N PHE A 167 18.77 -12.60 -1.16
CA PHE A 167 18.54 -11.21 -1.55
C PHE A 167 19.57 -10.74 -2.58
N MET A 168 19.21 -9.69 -3.33
CA MET A 168 20.12 -9.00 -4.25
C MET A 168 20.59 -7.71 -3.60
N ALA A 169 21.90 -7.43 -3.63
CA ALA A 169 22.45 -6.18 -3.12
C ALA A 169 23.68 -5.76 -3.91
N ASN A 170 23.99 -4.46 -3.84
CA ASN A 170 25.17 -3.88 -4.46
C ASN A 170 26.00 -3.19 -3.38
N PHE A 171 27.00 -3.90 -2.87
CA PHE A 171 27.82 -3.40 -1.77
C PHE A 171 29.11 -2.69 -2.22
N LEU A 172 29.52 -2.87 -3.48
CA LEU A 172 30.78 -2.30 -3.98
C LEU A 172 30.62 -0.94 -4.67
N ASP A 173 29.42 -0.57 -5.14
CA ASP A 173 29.15 0.75 -5.75
C ASP A 173 28.91 1.87 -4.72
N ALA A 174 28.89 1.55 -3.43
CA ALA A 174 28.92 2.56 -2.38
C ALA A 174 30.30 3.23 -2.38
N VAL A 175 30.41 4.35 -3.12
CA VAL A 175 31.64 5.16 -3.21
C VAL A 175 32.14 5.46 -1.79
N ALA A 176 33.35 5.00 -1.48
CA ALA A 176 34.03 5.32 -0.23
C ALA A 176 33.99 6.84 -0.04
N ALA A 177 33.49 7.31 1.11
CA ALA A 177 33.55 8.72 1.45
C ALA A 177 35.02 9.21 1.28
N PRO A 178 35.26 10.42 0.75
CA PRO A 178 36.60 10.93 0.51
C PRO A 178 37.45 10.81 1.78
N ALA A 179 38.61 10.17 1.68
CA ALA A 179 39.48 9.78 2.79
C ALA A 179 40.21 10.95 3.50
N GLY A 180 39.62 12.15 3.55
CA GLY A 180 40.32 13.39 3.92
C GLY A 180 39.81 14.15 5.15
N GLY A 181 38.76 13.71 5.83
CA GLY A 181 38.16 14.47 6.94
C GLY A 181 38.13 13.67 8.24
N ASN A 182 38.86 14.13 9.26
CA ASN A 182 38.93 13.54 10.61
C ASN A 182 37.62 13.70 11.42
N GLY A 183 36.47 13.81 10.74
CA GLY A 183 35.16 13.94 11.36
C GLY A 183 34.52 12.57 11.51
N THR A 184 34.21 12.18 12.74
CA THR A 184 33.37 11.03 13.11
C THR A 184 31.99 11.18 12.47
N SER A 185 31.89 10.85 11.19
CA SER A 185 30.65 10.91 10.43
C SER A 185 29.83 9.69 10.84
N ALA A 186 28.74 9.93 11.58
CA ALA A 186 27.79 8.89 11.94
C ALA A 186 27.38 8.13 10.67
N ALA A 187 27.58 6.80 10.70
CA ALA A 187 27.19 5.91 9.62
C ALA A 187 25.69 6.10 9.33
N ALA A 188 25.38 6.73 8.20
CA ALA A 188 24.01 6.88 7.75
C ALA A 188 23.46 5.47 7.46
N SER A 189 22.37 5.12 8.15
CA SER A 189 21.69 3.85 7.98
C SER A 189 20.92 3.86 6.67
N VAL A 190 21.45 3.21 5.63
CA VAL A 190 20.62 2.81 4.48
C VAL A 190 19.96 1.49 4.86
N THR A 191 18.68 1.59 5.22
CA THR A 191 17.75 0.47 5.09
C THR A 191 17.90 -0.02 3.66
N LEU A 192 18.25 -1.30 3.48
CA LEU A 192 18.27 -1.97 2.18
C LEU A 192 17.18 -1.34 1.30
N GLY A 193 17.58 -0.82 0.13
CA GLY A 193 16.64 -0.64 -0.96
C GLY A 193 15.86 -1.94 -0.98
N GLY A 194 14.56 -1.85 -0.74
CA GLY A 194 13.74 -3.04 -0.62
C GLY A 194 13.81 -3.85 -1.91
N PRO A 195 12.86 -4.75 -2.15
CA PRO A 195 12.52 -5.07 -3.52
C PRO A 195 12.56 -3.80 -4.37
N SER A 196 13.06 -3.87 -5.63
CA SER A 196 13.06 -2.73 -6.57
C SER A 196 11.86 -1.83 -6.26
N PRO A 197 11.98 -0.48 -6.25
CA PRO A 197 10.83 0.37 -5.92
C PRO A 197 9.58 0.05 -6.76
N LEU A 198 9.74 -0.69 -7.86
CA LEU A 198 8.68 -1.26 -8.69
C LEU A 198 8.11 -2.60 -8.21
N TYR A 199 8.86 -3.48 -7.55
CA TYR A 199 8.40 -4.80 -7.13
C TYR A 199 7.15 -4.74 -6.27
N GLN A 200 7.18 -3.96 -5.18
CA GLN A 200 6.06 -3.91 -4.25
C GLN A 200 4.80 -3.35 -4.94
N PRO A 201 4.86 -2.23 -5.68
CA PRO A 201 3.74 -1.79 -6.50
C PRO A 201 3.26 -2.83 -7.53
N LEU A 202 4.17 -3.49 -8.27
CA LEU A 202 3.78 -4.47 -9.28
C LEU A 202 3.04 -5.68 -8.69
N VAL A 203 3.49 -6.19 -7.54
CA VAL A 203 2.82 -7.28 -6.82
C VAL A 203 1.45 -6.84 -6.32
N GLN A 204 1.33 -5.61 -5.82
CA GLN A 204 0.04 -5.03 -5.41
C GLN A 204 -0.91 -4.87 -6.60
N TYR A 205 -0.43 -4.35 -7.73
CA TYR A 205 -1.25 -4.18 -8.93
C TYR A 205 -1.68 -5.51 -9.52
N HIS A 206 -0.81 -6.51 -9.54
CA HIS A 206 -1.17 -7.89 -9.86
C HIS A 206 -2.33 -8.37 -8.98
N GLY A 207 -2.21 -8.21 -7.66
CA GLY A 207 -3.25 -8.63 -6.70
C GLY A 207 -4.58 -7.91 -6.91
N ILE A 208 -4.56 -6.59 -7.08
CA ILE A 208 -5.76 -5.77 -7.31
C ILE A 208 -6.44 -6.16 -8.63
N LEU A 209 -5.67 -6.25 -9.72
CA LEU A 209 -6.20 -6.56 -11.05
C LEU A 209 -6.83 -7.96 -11.09
N LEU A 210 -6.18 -8.96 -10.50
CA LEU A 210 -6.70 -10.33 -10.47
C LEU A 210 -7.87 -10.49 -9.49
N PHE A 211 -7.89 -9.73 -8.39
CA PHE A 211 -9.07 -9.66 -7.53
C PHE A 211 -10.29 -9.16 -8.29
N PHE A 212 -10.18 -8.05 -9.03
CA PHE A 212 -11.31 -7.56 -9.84
C PHE A 212 -11.70 -8.54 -10.96
N ALA A 213 -10.73 -9.20 -11.61
CA ALA A 213 -11.02 -10.17 -12.65
C ALA A 213 -11.81 -11.38 -12.11
N TRP A 214 -11.31 -12.03 -11.06
CA TRP A 214 -11.83 -13.31 -10.58
C TRP A 214 -12.88 -13.19 -9.50
N CYS A 215 -12.73 -12.23 -8.60
CA CYS A 215 -13.67 -12.04 -7.51
C CYS A 215 -14.80 -11.09 -7.88
N VAL A 216 -14.78 -10.36 -9.01
CA VAL A 216 -15.87 -9.44 -9.38
C VAL A 216 -16.39 -9.74 -10.78
N ALA A 217 -15.56 -9.54 -11.80
CA ALA A 217 -15.98 -9.60 -13.19
C ALA A 217 -16.46 -11.01 -13.60
N ALA A 218 -15.70 -12.06 -13.27
CA ALA A 218 -16.08 -13.43 -13.62
C ALA A 218 -17.44 -13.86 -13.02
N PRO A 219 -17.72 -13.68 -11.71
CA PRO A 219 -19.05 -13.96 -11.15
C PRO A 219 -20.18 -13.19 -11.83
N VAL A 220 -19.99 -11.90 -12.13
CA VAL A 220 -20.99 -11.08 -12.84
C VAL A 220 -21.23 -11.63 -14.25
N GLY A 221 -20.16 -11.96 -14.98
CA GLY A 221 -20.25 -12.56 -16.32
C GLY A 221 -21.01 -13.88 -16.32
N VAL A 222 -20.78 -14.74 -15.32
CA VAL A 222 -21.51 -16.01 -15.14
C VAL A 222 -22.99 -15.75 -14.86
N THR A 223 -23.30 -14.79 -13.99
CA THR A 223 -24.69 -14.42 -13.65
C THR A 223 -25.45 -13.94 -14.87
N ILE A 224 -24.85 -13.06 -15.68
CA ILE A 224 -25.47 -12.54 -16.91
C ILE A 224 -25.76 -13.69 -17.87
N ALA A 225 -24.78 -14.55 -18.11
CA ALA A 225 -24.93 -15.68 -19.02
C ALA A 225 -25.91 -16.74 -18.50
N ARG A 226 -26.15 -16.82 -17.20
CA ARG A 226 -27.03 -17.85 -16.64
C ARG A 226 -28.45 -17.35 -16.39
N ASN A 227 -28.58 -16.21 -15.71
CA ASN A 227 -29.83 -15.77 -15.12
C ASN A 227 -30.50 -14.64 -15.91
N MET A 228 -29.77 -13.95 -16.81
CA MET A 228 -30.28 -12.75 -17.50
C MET A 228 -30.52 -12.95 -19.01
N LYS A 229 -30.49 -14.20 -19.50
CA LYS A 229 -30.65 -14.47 -20.93
C LYS A 229 -31.98 -13.99 -21.48
N LYS A 230 -33.06 -14.18 -20.72
CA LYS A 230 -34.42 -13.84 -21.14
C LYS A 230 -34.62 -12.32 -21.13
N GLU A 231 -34.09 -11.66 -20.11
CA GLU A 231 -34.24 -10.24 -19.85
C GLU A 231 -33.42 -9.39 -20.82
N LEU A 232 -32.27 -9.92 -21.28
CA LEU A 232 -31.35 -9.21 -22.15
C LEU A 232 -31.44 -9.59 -23.63
N GLY A 233 -32.14 -10.67 -23.99
CA GLY A 233 -32.20 -11.15 -25.37
C GLY A 233 -30.79 -11.37 -25.94
N VAL A 234 -30.52 -10.95 -27.19
CA VAL A 234 -29.19 -11.12 -27.82
C VAL A 234 -28.03 -10.50 -27.02
N TRP A 235 -28.30 -9.53 -26.14
CA TRP A 235 -27.27 -8.79 -25.44
C TRP A 235 -26.67 -9.50 -24.24
N TRP A 236 -27.32 -10.54 -23.69
CA TRP A 236 -26.69 -11.34 -22.63
C TRP A 236 -25.32 -11.84 -23.09
N PHE A 237 -25.24 -12.27 -24.35
CA PHE A 237 -24.02 -12.81 -24.92
C PHE A 237 -22.97 -11.71 -25.08
N ARG A 238 -23.37 -10.53 -25.53
CA ARG A 238 -22.45 -9.40 -25.73
C ARG A 238 -21.83 -8.93 -24.42
N PHE A 239 -22.64 -8.79 -23.36
CA PHE A 239 -22.12 -8.45 -22.05
C PHE A 239 -21.26 -9.56 -21.48
N HIS A 240 -21.68 -10.81 -21.61
CA HIS A 240 -20.87 -11.95 -21.17
C HIS A 240 -19.52 -11.99 -21.89
N ALA A 241 -19.49 -11.81 -23.21
CA ALA A 241 -18.28 -11.79 -24.01
C ALA A 241 -17.39 -10.58 -23.67
N LEU A 242 -17.97 -9.40 -23.47
CA LEU A 242 -17.23 -8.19 -23.06
C LEU A 242 -16.56 -8.40 -21.69
N ILE A 243 -17.31 -8.89 -20.71
CA ILE A 243 -16.80 -9.18 -19.37
C ILE A 243 -15.74 -10.29 -19.42
N GLY A 244 -15.98 -11.35 -20.21
CA GLY A 244 -15.00 -12.42 -20.45
C GLY A 244 -13.71 -11.90 -21.08
N THR A 245 -13.81 -10.93 -22.00
CA THR A 245 -12.64 -10.24 -22.59
C THR A 245 -11.87 -9.49 -21.51
N THR A 246 -12.55 -8.75 -20.63
CA THR A 246 -11.91 -8.07 -19.50
C THR A 246 -11.19 -9.05 -18.58
N VAL A 247 -11.83 -10.15 -18.19
CA VAL A 247 -11.22 -11.20 -17.34
C VAL A 247 -9.99 -11.78 -18.02
N PHE A 248 -10.08 -12.09 -19.32
CA PHE A 248 -8.97 -12.61 -20.11
C PHE A 248 -7.77 -11.65 -20.14
N LEU A 249 -7.99 -10.37 -20.50
CA LEU A 249 -6.93 -9.38 -20.58
C LEU A 249 -6.31 -9.10 -19.20
N SER A 250 -7.14 -8.93 -18.17
CA SER A 250 -6.67 -8.74 -16.79
C SER A 250 -5.84 -9.92 -16.30
N GLN A 251 -6.22 -11.17 -16.63
CA GLN A 251 -5.43 -12.35 -16.29
C GLN A 251 -4.06 -12.35 -16.97
N MET A 252 -4.00 -12.03 -18.27
CA MET A 252 -2.73 -12.00 -19.01
C MET A 252 -1.79 -10.91 -18.48
N VAL A 253 -2.31 -9.69 -18.31
CA VAL A 253 -1.55 -8.55 -17.81
C VAL A 253 -1.09 -8.78 -16.37
N GLY A 254 -2.00 -9.23 -15.49
CA GLY A 254 -1.67 -9.51 -14.10
C GLY A 254 -0.59 -10.59 -13.98
N THR A 255 -0.69 -11.68 -14.74
CA THR A 255 0.35 -12.74 -14.74
C THR A 255 1.69 -12.20 -15.21
N TYR A 256 1.71 -11.41 -16.28
CA TYR A 256 2.94 -10.79 -16.79
C TYR A 256 3.57 -9.83 -15.77
N MET A 257 2.77 -9.03 -15.06
CA MET A 257 3.24 -8.17 -13.98
C MET A 257 3.92 -8.95 -12.86
N ALA A 258 3.32 -10.06 -12.41
CA ALA A 258 3.92 -10.92 -11.39
C ALA A 258 5.22 -11.57 -11.89
N TYR A 259 5.25 -12.04 -13.14
CA TYR A 259 6.45 -12.60 -13.77
C TYR A 259 7.58 -11.57 -13.83
N TYR A 260 7.28 -10.35 -14.27
CA TYR A 260 8.25 -9.26 -14.32
C TYR A 260 8.72 -8.85 -12.93
N ALA A 261 7.81 -8.69 -11.96
CA ALA A 261 8.16 -8.40 -10.57
C ALA A 261 9.11 -9.44 -9.99
N HIS A 262 8.82 -10.73 -10.18
CA HIS A 262 9.69 -11.81 -9.72
C HIS A 262 11.11 -11.68 -10.29
N ASN A 263 11.25 -11.40 -11.60
CA ASN A 263 12.56 -11.18 -12.25
C ASN A 263 13.36 -10.01 -11.68
N LEU A 264 12.71 -9.03 -11.03
CA LEU A 264 13.42 -7.92 -10.39
C LEU A 264 14.14 -8.34 -9.10
N VAL A 265 13.72 -9.43 -8.46
CA VAL A 265 14.17 -9.80 -7.11
C VAL A 265 14.72 -11.22 -6.98
N SER A 266 14.45 -12.09 -7.95
CA SER A 266 14.83 -13.50 -7.87
C SER A 266 15.11 -14.10 -9.24
N THR A 267 16.14 -14.94 -9.30
CA THR A 267 16.45 -15.81 -10.44
C THR A 267 15.88 -17.22 -10.28
N LEU A 268 15.11 -17.47 -9.22
CA LEU A 268 14.49 -18.78 -8.98
C LEU A 268 13.38 -19.09 -10.01
N PRO A 269 12.95 -20.34 -10.13
CA PRO A 269 11.81 -20.69 -10.98
C PRO A 269 10.51 -20.00 -10.51
N HIS A 270 9.86 -19.25 -11.40
CA HIS A 270 8.68 -18.40 -11.13
C HIS A 270 7.46 -19.12 -10.58
N PHE A 271 7.28 -20.40 -10.94
CA PHE A 271 6.11 -21.21 -10.58
C PHE A 271 6.46 -22.36 -9.63
N SER A 272 7.56 -22.24 -8.89
CA SER A 272 7.96 -23.25 -7.92
C SER A 272 6.97 -23.31 -6.75
N TYR A 273 6.41 -24.50 -6.50
CA TYR A 273 5.59 -24.76 -5.32
C TYR A 273 6.34 -24.45 -4.02
N ALA A 274 7.66 -24.69 -3.98
CA ALA A 274 8.46 -24.40 -2.80
C ALA A 274 8.47 -22.91 -2.43
N ASN A 275 8.39 -22.02 -3.43
CA ASN A 275 8.50 -20.58 -3.24
C ASN A 275 7.13 -19.89 -3.15
N THR A 276 6.17 -20.37 -3.94
CA THR A 276 4.87 -19.70 -4.13
C THR A 276 3.70 -20.51 -3.56
N GLY A 277 3.96 -21.70 -3.01
CA GLY A 277 2.91 -22.63 -2.58
C GLY A 277 2.00 -23.04 -3.73
N VAL A 278 0.71 -23.22 -3.44
CA VAL A 278 -0.32 -23.53 -4.45
C VAL A 278 -0.59 -22.35 -5.41
N HIS A 279 -0.28 -21.11 -5.03
CA HIS A 279 -0.63 -19.93 -5.81
C HIS A 279 0.05 -19.90 -7.17
N GLY A 280 1.36 -20.17 -7.24
CA GLY A 280 2.10 -20.16 -8.51
C GLY A 280 1.62 -21.23 -9.50
N PRO A 281 1.64 -22.53 -9.15
CA PRO A 281 1.20 -23.60 -10.04
C PRO A 281 -0.27 -23.48 -10.47
N LEU A 282 -1.20 -23.20 -9.54
CA LEU A 282 -2.61 -23.04 -9.89
C LEU A 282 -2.86 -21.76 -10.70
N GLY A 283 -2.15 -20.67 -10.39
CA GLY A 283 -2.17 -19.44 -11.16
C GLY A 283 -1.78 -19.68 -12.62
N LEU A 284 -0.74 -20.48 -12.87
CA LEU A 284 -0.33 -20.86 -14.23
C LEU A 284 -1.41 -21.69 -14.94
N ILE A 285 -2.03 -22.66 -14.26
CA ILE A 285 -3.12 -23.47 -14.83
C ILE A 285 -4.28 -22.56 -15.26
N ILE A 286 -4.67 -21.60 -14.42
CA ILE A 286 -5.71 -20.63 -14.76
C ILE A 286 -5.28 -19.75 -15.93
N THR A 287 -4.05 -19.26 -15.94
CA THR A 287 -3.52 -18.45 -17.06
C THR A 287 -3.64 -19.19 -18.39
N LEU A 288 -3.44 -20.51 -18.41
CA LEU A 288 -3.61 -21.32 -19.62
C LEU A 288 -5.09 -21.63 -19.94
N ALA A 289 -5.90 -21.87 -18.91
CA ALA A 289 -7.32 -22.24 -19.08
C ALA A 289 -8.20 -21.06 -19.52
N THR A 290 -7.90 -19.84 -19.10
CA THR A 290 -8.70 -18.63 -19.41
C THR A 290 -8.76 -18.33 -20.92
N PRO A 291 -7.64 -18.30 -21.69
CA PRO A 291 -7.68 -18.19 -23.14
C PRO A 291 -8.54 -19.29 -23.78
N THR A 292 -8.37 -20.56 -23.36
CA THR A 292 -9.15 -21.69 -23.88
C THR A 292 -10.65 -21.48 -23.66
N GLN A 293 -11.05 -21.07 -22.46
CA GLN A 293 -12.44 -20.81 -22.13
C GLN A 293 -13.03 -19.64 -22.94
N PHE A 294 -12.25 -18.57 -23.12
CA PHE A 294 -12.66 -17.40 -23.89
C PHE A 294 -12.90 -17.74 -25.36
N PHE A 295 -11.92 -18.39 -26.02
CA PHE A 295 -12.06 -18.79 -27.42
C PHE A 295 -13.15 -19.85 -27.63
N LEU A 296 -13.32 -20.77 -26.67
CA LEU A 296 -14.43 -21.72 -26.70
C LEU A 296 -15.79 -20.99 -26.69
N GLY A 297 -15.94 -19.92 -25.90
CA GLY A 297 -17.16 -19.11 -25.89
C GLY A 297 -17.47 -18.47 -27.26
N ILE A 298 -16.45 -17.92 -27.92
CA ILE A 298 -16.58 -17.36 -29.28
C ILE A 298 -16.95 -18.45 -30.30
N PHE A 299 -16.28 -19.61 -30.22
CA PHE A 299 -16.55 -20.74 -31.11
C PHE A 299 -17.99 -21.25 -30.98
N ILE A 300 -18.49 -21.34 -29.75
CA ILE A 300 -19.87 -21.76 -29.46
C ILE A 300 -20.89 -20.80 -30.07
N ASP A 301 -20.65 -19.49 -29.96
CA ASP A 301 -21.51 -18.48 -30.57
C ASP A 301 -21.55 -18.62 -32.09
N ARG A 302 -20.40 -18.85 -32.74
CA ARG A 302 -20.34 -19.05 -34.20
C ARG A 302 -21.00 -20.35 -34.68
N MET A 303 -21.06 -21.36 -33.82
CA MET A 303 -21.76 -22.62 -34.11
C MET A 303 -23.24 -22.60 -33.68
N TRP A 304 -23.70 -21.51 -33.07
CA TRP A 304 -25.07 -21.44 -32.61
C TRP A 304 -26.03 -21.39 -33.80
N SER A 305 -27.09 -22.21 -33.74
CA SER A 305 -28.18 -22.19 -34.71
C SER A 305 -29.53 -22.13 -33.99
N PRO A 306 -30.51 -21.34 -34.49
CA PRO A 306 -31.84 -21.26 -33.89
C PRO A 306 -32.59 -22.61 -33.86
N GLY A 307 -32.31 -23.48 -34.83
CA GLY A 307 -32.99 -24.78 -34.99
C GLY A 307 -32.41 -25.93 -34.16
N ARG A 308 -31.46 -25.67 -33.24
CA ARG A 308 -30.86 -26.74 -32.44
C ARG A 308 -31.87 -27.37 -31.47
N GLN A 309 -32.02 -28.69 -31.51
CA GLN A 309 -32.99 -29.43 -30.67
C GLN A 309 -32.53 -29.65 -29.22
N GLY A 310 -31.27 -29.31 -28.91
CA GLY A 310 -30.71 -29.52 -27.58
C GLY A 310 -29.43 -28.75 -27.36
N ILE A 311 -28.92 -28.84 -26.13
CA ILE A 311 -27.66 -28.24 -25.72
C ILE A 311 -26.51 -29.18 -26.14
N PRO A 312 -25.65 -28.79 -27.09
CA PRO A 312 -24.52 -29.60 -27.51
C PRO A 312 -23.52 -29.85 -26.38
N TRP A 313 -22.68 -30.88 -26.52
CA TRP A 313 -21.69 -31.22 -25.48
C TRP A 313 -20.64 -30.11 -25.28
N TYR A 314 -20.32 -29.34 -26.33
CA TYR A 314 -19.36 -28.24 -26.25
C TYR A 314 -19.91 -27.05 -25.43
N ASP A 315 -21.22 -26.75 -25.48
CA ASP A 315 -21.85 -25.76 -24.60
C ASP A 315 -21.69 -26.20 -23.14
N LYS A 316 -22.01 -27.47 -22.84
CA LYS A 316 -21.87 -28.03 -21.49
C LYS A 316 -20.41 -27.99 -21.02
N THR A 317 -19.47 -28.25 -21.92
CA THR A 317 -18.03 -28.21 -21.64
C THR A 317 -17.60 -26.79 -21.25
N HIS A 318 -18.00 -25.78 -22.03
CA HIS A 318 -17.78 -24.37 -21.69
C HIS A 318 -18.38 -24.00 -20.33
N TRP A 319 -19.57 -24.50 -20.00
CA TRP A 319 -20.19 -24.21 -18.70
C TRP A 319 -19.40 -24.78 -17.53
N TRP A 320 -18.97 -26.05 -17.63
CA TRP A 320 -18.24 -26.70 -16.55
C TRP A 320 -16.84 -26.14 -16.39
N ILE A 321 -16.10 -25.95 -17.49
CA ILE A 321 -14.78 -25.32 -17.44
C ILE A 321 -14.90 -23.92 -16.86
N GLY A 322 -15.85 -23.10 -17.32
CA GLY A 322 -16.10 -21.75 -16.82
C GLY A 322 -16.33 -21.69 -15.31
N ARG A 323 -17.13 -22.61 -14.77
CA ARG A 323 -17.36 -22.72 -13.32
C ARG A 323 -16.09 -23.10 -12.58
N ILE A 324 -15.39 -24.14 -13.03
CA ILE A 324 -14.17 -24.63 -12.40
C ILE A 324 -13.14 -23.51 -12.35
N ILE A 325 -12.85 -22.85 -13.48
CA ILE A 325 -11.84 -21.77 -13.50
C ILE A 325 -12.26 -20.58 -12.63
N SER A 326 -13.56 -20.28 -12.52
CA SER A 326 -14.05 -19.18 -11.67
C SER A 326 -13.81 -19.50 -10.19
N PHE A 327 -14.12 -20.72 -9.74
CA PHE A 327 -13.86 -21.16 -8.37
C PHE A 327 -12.36 -21.23 -8.07
N VAL A 328 -11.56 -21.84 -8.95
CA VAL A 328 -10.11 -21.91 -8.77
C VAL A 328 -9.50 -20.50 -8.79
N GLY A 329 -10.04 -19.57 -9.60
CA GLY A 329 -9.60 -18.16 -9.64
C GLY A 329 -9.77 -17.43 -8.33
N ILE A 330 -10.91 -17.62 -7.66
CA ILE A 330 -11.13 -17.09 -6.31
C ILE A 330 -10.14 -17.70 -5.31
N ALA A 331 -9.96 -19.02 -5.33
CA ALA A 331 -9.04 -19.72 -4.43
C ALA A 331 -7.56 -19.33 -4.66
N VAL A 332 -7.15 -19.12 -5.91
CA VAL A 332 -5.80 -18.66 -6.27
C VAL A 332 -5.57 -17.22 -5.82
N THR A 333 -6.60 -16.38 -5.89
CA THR A 333 -6.55 -15.01 -5.38
C THR A 333 -6.34 -15.02 -3.87
N GLU A 334 -7.08 -15.86 -3.13
CA GLU A 334 -6.88 -16.04 -1.69
C GLU A 334 -5.47 -16.54 -1.36
N ALA A 335 -4.99 -17.56 -2.07
CA ALA A 335 -3.63 -18.07 -1.88
C ALA A 335 -2.56 -17.00 -2.13
N GLY A 336 -2.79 -16.11 -3.10
CA GLY A 336 -1.93 -14.97 -3.40
C GLY A 336 -1.95 -13.92 -2.28
N VAL A 337 -3.13 -13.59 -1.75
CA VAL A 337 -3.30 -12.70 -0.58
C VAL A 337 -2.57 -13.27 0.64
N ASN A 338 -2.72 -14.57 0.91
CA ASN A 338 -2.03 -15.24 2.01
C ASN A 338 -0.50 -15.26 1.82
N LEU A 339 -0.02 -15.47 0.58
CA LEU A 339 1.40 -15.41 0.26
C LEU A 339 1.96 -14.00 0.48
N TYR A 340 1.23 -12.97 0.05
CA TYR A 340 1.60 -11.57 0.28
C TYR A 340 1.61 -11.25 1.78
N ASN A 341 0.59 -11.69 2.53
CA ASN A 341 0.47 -11.50 3.98
C ASN A 341 1.68 -12.01 4.79
N LYS A 342 2.28 -13.13 4.37
CA LYS A 342 3.48 -13.69 5.03
C LYS A 342 4.68 -12.74 5.01
N SER A 343 4.79 -11.93 3.96
CA SER A 343 5.90 -10.98 3.79
C SER A 343 5.51 -9.55 4.14
N ASN A 344 4.21 -9.23 4.04
CA ASN A 344 3.64 -7.92 4.24
C ASN A 344 2.32 -8.10 4.99
N PRO A 345 2.34 -8.10 6.33
CA PRO A 345 1.13 -8.29 7.13
C PRO A 345 0.00 -7.40 6.61
N ILE A 346 -1.13 -8.02 6.29
CA ILE A 346 -2.33 -7.37 5.80
C ILE A 346 -3.21 -7.10 7.01
N ASP A 347 -3.79 -5.90 7.07
CA ASP A 347 -4.71 -5.54 8.14
C ASP A 347 -5.97 -6.44 8.14
N PHE A 348 -6.50 -6.67 9.34
CA PHE A 348 -7.72 -7.45 9.53
C PHE A 348 -8.92 -6.88 8.76
N GLY A 349 -8.97 -5.55 8.56
CA GLY A 349 -10.00 -4.92 7.74
C GLY A 349 -10.04 -5.41 6.29
N TRP A 350 -8.87 -5.69 5.69
CA TRP A 350 -8.78 -6.22 4.33
C TRP A 350 -9.24 -7.67 4.23
N ILE A 351 -8.95 -8.46 5.26
CA ILE A 351 -9.48 -9.83 5.39
C ILE A 351 -11.01 -9.77 5.39
N ILE A 352 -11.60 -8.92 6.23
CA ILE A 352 -13.07 -8.73 6.26
C ILE A 352 -13.61 -8.30 4.89
N LEU A 353 -12.93 -7.37 4.21
CA LEU A 353 -13.37 -6.89 2.89
C LEU A 353 -13.38 -8.01 1.84
N VAL A 354 -12.27 -8.75 1.71
CA VAL A 354 -12.12 -9.82 0.72
C VAL A 354 -13.08 -10.98 1.01
N TYR A 355 -13.07 -11.51 2.23
CA TYR A 355 -13.94 -12.64 2.58
C TYR A 355 -15.40 -12.23 2.68
N GLY A 356 -15.70 -11.04 3.19
CA GLY A 356 -17.04 -10.47 3.20
C GLY A 356 -17.60 -10.35 1.78
N TRP A 357 -16.78 -9.89 0.82
CA TRP A 357 -17.16 -9.84 -0.58
C TRP A 357 -17.41 -11.22 -1.20
N VAL A 358 -16.54 -12.20 -0.94
CA VAL A 358 -16.73 -13.59 -1.40
C VAL A 358 -18.03 -14.19 -0.85
N VAL A 359 -18.35 -13.94 0.42
CA VAL A 359 -19.62 -14.36 1.04
C VAL A 359 -20.80 -13.67 0.36
N ILE A 360 -20.74 -12.36 0.13
CA ILE A 360 -21.80 -11.60 -0.56
C ILE A 360 -22.04 -12.16 -1.96
N ILE A 361 -21.00 -12.41 -2.75
CA ILE A 361 -21.15 -13.00 -4.08
C ILE A 361 -21.74 -14.39 -4.00
N THR A 362 -21.28 -15.23 -3.07
CA THR A 362 -21.78 -16.60 -2.92
C THR A 362 -23.27 -16.58 -2.60
N ILE A 363 -23.68 -15.74 -1.65
CA ILE A 363 -25.08 -15.52 -1.31
C ILE A 363 -25.85 -15.03 -2.53
N HIS A 364 -25.33 -14.04 -3.25
CA HIS A 364 -25.96 -13.52 -4.47
C HIS A 364 -26.15 -14.60 -5.53
N GLN A 365 -25.16 -15.44 -5.80
CA GLN A 365 -25.27 -16.56 -6.75
C GLN A 365 -26.33 -17.57 -6.33
N VAL A 366 -26.37 -17.93 -5.04
CA VAL A 366 -27.40 -18.83 -4.49
C VAL A 366 -28.79 -18.23 -4.66
N PHE A 367 -28.98 -16.95 -4.31
CA PHE A 367 -30.27 -16.27 -4.51
C PHE A 367 -30.64 -16.15 -5.98
N ALA A 368 -29.68 -15.83 -6.85
CA ALA A 368 -29.91 -15.76 -8.29
C ALA A 368 -30.38 -17.12 -8.84
N GLU A 369 -29.79 -18.23 -8.37
CA GLU A 369 -30.20 -19.58 -8.75
C GLU A 369 -31.61 -19.95 -8.26
N LEU A 370 -31.97 -19.53 -7.05
CA LEU A 370 -33.28 -19.80 -6.46
C LEU A 370 -34.40 -18.96 -7.09
N ILE A 371 -34.10 -17.72 -7.49
CA ILE A 371 -35.09 -16.76 -8.01
C ILE A 371 -35.22 -16.86 -9.54
N TYR A 372 -34.11 -17.07 -10.24
CA TYR A 372 -34.03 -17.12 -11.70
C TYR A 372 -33.58 -18.52 -12.14
N PRO A 373 -34.49 -19.52 -12.11
CA PRO A 373 -34.15 -20.87 -12.51
C PRO A 373 -33.63 -20.85 -13.95
N PRO A 374 -32.62 -21.68 -14.28
CA PRO A 374 -31.96 -21.65 -15.58
C PRO A 374 -32.97 -21.83 -16.72
N ILE A 375 -33.18 -20.77 -17.49
CA ILE A 375 -34.03 -20.79 -18.68
C ILE A 375 -33.19 -21.35 -19.83
N HIS A 376 -33.39 -22.62 -20.14
CA HIS A 376 -32.85 -23.21 -21.35
C HIS A 376 -33.67 -22.73 -22.57
N HIS A 377 -33.01 -22.58 -23.72
CA HIS A 377 -33.55 -21.99 -24.96
C HIS A 377 -34.77 -22.72 -25.58
N THR A 378 -35.46 -23.60 -24.85
CA THR A 378 -36.41 -24.58 -25.38
C THR A 378 -37.79 -24.56 -24.71
N GLY A 379 -38.11 -23.59 -23.83
CA GLY A 379 -39.39 -23.55 -23.12
C GLY A 379 -40.27 -22.36 -23.49
N ALA A 380 -41.50 -22.62 -23.95
CA ALA A 380 -42.56 -21.61 -24.07
C ALA A 380 -42.78 -20.91 -22.72
N ILE A 381 -42.73 -19.58 -22.74
CA ILE A 381 -42.59 -18.75 -21.54
C ILE A 381 -43.97 -18.45 -20.94
N ARG A 382 -44.25 -18.96 -19.72
CA ARG A 382 -45.24 -18.33 -18.84
C ARG A 382 -44.65 -17.04 -18.29
N MET A 383 -45.24 -15.90 -18.63
CA MET A 383 -44.86 -14.60 -18.07
C MET A 383 -45.25 -14.53 -16.59
N PHE A 384 -44.29 -14.26 -15.71
CA PHE A 384 -44.58 -13.90 -14.32
C PHE A 384 -44.89 -12.39 -14.23
N PRO A 385 -45.80 -11.96 -13.34
CA PRO A 385 -46.18 -10.55 -13.21
C PRO A 385 -45.01 -9.67 -12.75
N SER A 386 -44.78 -8.55 -13.44
CA SER A 386 -43.67 -7.60 -13.24
C SER A 386 -43.65 -6.87 -11.88
N SER A 387 -44.71 -6.97 -11.08
CA SER A 387 -44.87 -6.22 -9.83
C SER A 387 -44.01 -6.74 -8.67
N ARG A 388 -43.62 -8.02 -8.65
CA ARG A 388 -42.81 -8.60 -7.56
C ARG A 388 -41.31 -8.29 -7.63
N MET A 389 -40.81 -7.78 -8.76
CA MET A 389 -39.38 -7.47 -8.90
C MET A 389 -38.95 -6.22 -8.13
N LYS A 390 -39.82 -5.23 -7.93
CA LYS A 390 -39.39 -3.91 -7.42
C LYS A 390 -38.95 -3.91 -5.95
N SER A 391 -39.50 -4.76 -5.06
CA SER A 391 -39.22 -4.67 -3.62
C SER A 391 -37.86 -5.22 -3.19
N SER A 392 -37.34 -6.24 -3.88
CA SER A 392 -36.05 -6.87 -3.55
C SER A 392 -34.86 -5.95 -3.87
N TYR A 393 -34.97 -5.12 -4.91
CA TYR A 393 -33.91 -4.19 -5.32
C TYR A 393 -33.74 -3.01 -4.33
N TYR A 394 -34.83 -2.49 -3.76
CA TYR A 394 -34.75 -1.40 -2.78
C TYR A 394 -34.11 -1.84 -1.44
N ALA A 395 -34.27 -3.11 -1.06
CA ALA A 395 -33.62 -3.67 0.15
C ALA A 395 -32.10 -3.77 0.00
N ILE A 396 -31.61 -4.17 -1.18
CA ILE A 396 -30.17 -4.22 -1.49
C ILE A 396 -29.59 -2.80 -1.54
N LEU A 397 -30.27 -1.86 -2.18
CA LEU A 397 -29.85 -0.44 -2.24
C LEU A 397 -29.82 0.23 -0.85
N GLY A 398 -30.82 -0.06 -0.01
CA GLY A 398 -30.89 0.43 1.37
C GLY A 398 -29.76 -0.09 2.26
N PHE A 399 -29.32 -1.34 2.04
CA PHE A 399 -28.17 -1.93 2.74
C PHE A 399 -26.84 -1.23 2.39
N PHE A 400 -26.63 -0.91 1.10
CA PHE A 400 -25.44 -0.14 0.67
C PHE A 400 -25.44 1.30 1.19
N LEU A 401 -26.60 1.95 1.26
CA LEU A 401 -26.73 3.31 1.82
C LEU A 401 -26.51 3.34 3.34
N ALA A 402 -27.03 2.37 4.10
CA ALA A 402 -26.90 2.33 5.56
C ALA A 402 -25.45 2.13 6.06
N ILE A 403 -24.65 1.35 5.34
CA ILE A 403 -23.21 1.15 5.64
C ILE A 403 -22.39 2.42 5.35
N SER A 404 -22.85 3.26 4.42
CA SER A 404 -22.11 4.45 3.97
C SER A 404 -22.31 5.68 4.87
N PHE A 405 -23.45 5.80 5.56
CA PHE A 405 -23.77 6.97 6.40
C PHE A 405 -23.19 6.93 7.82
N SER A 406 -22.61 5.80 8.27
CA SER A 406 -22.10 5.62 9.64
C SER A 406 -20.62 6.02 9.82
N TRP A 407 -19.96 6.55 8.78
CA TRP A 407 -18.52 6.79 8.81
C TRP A 407 -18.14 8.26 8.56
N ILE A 408 -17.50 8.85 9.59
CA ILE A 408 -16.43 9.87 9.54
C ILE A 408 -16.86 11.34 9.72
N ARG A 409 -16.58 11.87 10.92
CA ARG A 409 -15.94 13.17 11.11
C ARG A 409 -14.52 12.91 11.62
N VAL A 410 -13.50 13.34 10.89
CA VAL A 410 -12.09 13.24 11.30
C VAL A 410 -11.49 14.64 11.34
N THR A 411 -10.99 15.02 12.51
CA THR A 411 -10.16 16.21 12.72
C THR A 411 -8.70 15.77 12.74
N ASN A 412 -7.91 16.25 11.77
CA ASN A 412 -6.50 15.90 11.60
C ASN A 412 -5.60 16.73 12.51
N ALA A 413 -4.85 16.08 13.40
CA ALA A 413 -3.64 16.64 14.01
C ALA A 413 -2.53 15.59 13.94
N GLN A 414 -1.46 15.85 13.18
CA GLN A 414 -0.37 14.90 13.00
C GLN A 414 0.58 14.91 14.20
N ALA A 415 0.79 13.73 14.78
CA ALA A 415 1.79 13.45 15.81
C ALA A 415 3.11 13.03 15.19
N VAL A 416 4.22 13.60 15.65
CA VAL A 416 5.53 12.94 15.51
C VAL A 416 5.79 12.19 16.81
N VAL A 417 5.75 10.86 16.75
CA VAL A 417 5.96 9.95 17.89
C VAL A 417 7.34 9.32 17.81
N ILE A 418 8.14 9.49 18.86
CA ILE A 418 9.45 8.88 19.06
C ILE A 418 9.27 7.72 20.03
N LYS A 419 9.71 6.52 19.62
CA LYS A 419 9.79 5.34 20.49
C LYS A 419 11.26 4.99 20.72
N ALA A 420 11.68 4.93 21.96
CA ALA A 420 13.02 4.53 22.37
C ALA A 420 12.90 3.76 23.66
N ASP A 421 13.03 2.42 23.64
CA ASP A 421 12.80 1.62 24.85
C ASP A 421 13.67 2.12 26.03
N PRO A 422 13.05 2.43 27.18
CA PRO A 422 11.68 2.08 27.59
C PRO A 422 10.60 3.20 27.41
N MET A 423 10.89 4.27 26.68
CA MET A 423 10.05 5.47 26.57
C MET A 423 9.35 5.70 25.21
N THR A 424 8.23 6.42 25.24
CA THR A 424 7.55 7.00 24.07
C THR A 424 7.33 8.50 24.29
N MET A 425 7.45 9.29 23.23
CA MET A 425 7.39 10.75 23.29
C MET A 425 6.76 11.35 22.04
N SER A 426 6.05 12.45 22.16
CA SER A 426 5.53 13.19 21.00
C SER A 426 5.34 14.67 21.28
N ILE A 427 5.61 15.53 20.29
CA ILE A 427 5.35 16.99 20.35
C ILE A 427 4.31 17.38 19.30
N PHE A 428 3.39 18.26 19.67
CA PHE A 428 2.32 18.78 18.83
C PHE A 428 2.14 20.27 19.03
N LYS A 429 1.92 21.03 17.96
CA LYS A 429 1.42 22.40 18.09
C LYS A 429 -0.07 22.36 18.44
N VAL A 430 -0.47 22.90 19.60
CA VAL A 430 -1.90 22.97 19.97
C VAL A 430 -2.54 24.25 19.48
N ASN A 431 -1.80 25.36 19.56
CA ASN A 431 -2.24 26.67 19.10
C ASN A 431 -1.02 27.54 18.73
N THR A 432 -1.21 28.84 18.58
CA THR A 432 -0.13 29.79 18.23
C THR A 432 0.82 30.10 19.39
N THR A 433 0.44 29.81 20.63
CA THR A 433 1.20 30.19 21.84
C THR A 433 1.83 29.00 22.55
N HIS A 434 1.28 27.78 22.41
CA HIS A 434 1.72 26.57 23.10
C HIS A 434 1.81 25.35 22.18
N ALA A 435 2.82 24.53 22.46
CA ALA A 435 2.95 23.16 21.98
C ALA A 435 2.67 22.18 23.12
N THR A 436 2.08 21.04 22.82
CA THR A 436 1.94 19.92 23.74
C THR A 436 3.09 18.95 23.57
N VAL A 437 3.72 18.59 24.68
CA VAL A 437 4.72 17.54 24.80
C VAL A 437 4.11 16.38 25.57
N THR A 438 4.08 15.20 24.99
CA THR A 438 3.67 13.96 25.67
C THR A 438 4.89 13.11 25.96
N LEU A 439 5.05 12.67 27.20
CA LEU A 439 6.11 11.76 27.67
C LEU A 439 5.46 10.53 28.29
N SER A 440 5.95 9.33 27.95
CA SER A 440 5.48 8.07 28.53
C SER A 440 6.63 7.10 28.74
N GLY A 441 6.66 6.38 29.88
CA GLY A 441 7.70 5.41 30.20
C GLY A 441 7.58 4.86 31.63
N PRO A 442 8.58 4.08 32.11
CA PRO A 442 8.53 3.41 33.40
C PRO A 442 8.43 4.35 34.61
N THR A 443 7.72 3.92 35.67
CA THR A 443 7.52 4.72 36.90
C THR A 443 8.75 4.84 37.78
N ASN A 444 9.81 4.06 37.50
CA ASN A 444 11.06 4.06 38.26
C ASN A 444 12.16 4.93 37.65
N ILE A 445 11.91 5.62 36.53
CA ILE A 445 12.89 6.48 35.85
C ILE A 445 12.37 7.91 35.64
N TRP A 446 13.26 8.84 35.30
CA TRP A 446 12.88 10.13 34.71
C TRP A 446 13.05 10.10 33.19
N LEU A 447 12.22 10.88 32.48
CA LEU A 447 12.26 11.08 31.03
C LEU A 447 12.48 12.55 30.71
N SER A 448 13.17 12.86 29.61
CA SER A 448 13.35 14.24 29.16
C SER A 448 13.38 14.38 27.64
N ILE A 449 12.82 15.49 27.15
CA ILE A 449 13.07 16.04 25.81
C ILE A 449 13.61 17.45 25.93
N GLY A 450 14.65 17.75 25.16
CA GLY A 450 15.25 19.07 25.05
C GLY A 450 15.18 19.61 23.64
N VAL A 451 15.05 20.93 23.54
CA VAL A 451 15.17 21.67 22.28
C VAL A 451 16.59 22.25 22.22
N GLY A 452 17.39 21.77 21.28
CA GLY A 452 18.82 22.11 21.17
C GLY A 452 19.60 21.07 20.36
N ALA A 453 20.72 21.49 19.76
CA ALA A 453 21.57 20.60 18.96
C ALA A 453 22.45 19.68 19.79
N THR A 454 22.76 20.07 21.02
CA THR A 454 23.60 19.31 21.94
C THR A 454 23.08 19.51 23.37
N MET A 455 23.59 18.70 24.30
CA MET A 455 23.33 18.90 25.73
C MET A 455 23.92 20.20 26.30
N SER A 456 24.81 20.89 25.59
CA SER A 456 25.49 22.08 26.11
C SER A 456 24.67 23.36 26.02
N ASN A 457 23.50 23.30 25.37
CA ASN A 457 22.60 24.44 25.22
C ASN A 457 21.19 23.94 24.84
N ALA A 458 20.55 23.18 25.74
CA ALA A 458 19.23 22.61 25.49
C ALA A 458 18.21 22.97 26.57
N ASP A 459 17.05 23.44 26.12
CA ASP A 459 15.88 23.73 26.95
C ASP A 459 15.00 22.49 27.07
N CYS A 460 14.99 21.90 28.26
CA CYS A 460 14.50 20.56 28.53
C CYS A 460 13.19 20.55 29.32
N VAL A 461 12.25 19.71 28.89
CA VAL A 461 11.12 19.24 29.69
C VAL A 461 11.51 17.90 30.27
N VAL A 462 11.47 17.76 31.60
CA VAL A 462 11.76 16.53 32.34
C VAL A 462 10.50 16.09 33.08
N ALA A 463 10.20 14.79 33.12
CA ALA A 463 9.08 14.25 33.88
C ALA A 463 9.41 12.92 34.57
N TRP A 464 8.79 12.68 35.72
CA TRP A 464 8.89 11.41 36.46
C TRP A 464 7.64 11.16 37.31
N ALA A 465 7.32 9.88 37.55
CA ALA A 465 6.19 9.47 38.38
C ALA A 465 6.51 9.61 39.88
N ASN A 466 5.56 10.10 40.67
CA ASN A 466 5.65 10.21 42.12
C ASN A 466 5.11 8.95 42.82
N ALA A 467 5.31 8.86 44.14
CA ALA A 467 4.78 7.75 44.95
C ALA A 467 3.25 7.82 45.14
N ASP A 468 2.67 9.00 44.98
CA ASP A 468 1.22 9.27 45.11
C ASP A 468 0.44 9.09 43.80
N ASN A 469 1.03 8.42 42.81
CA ASN A 469 0.50 8.22 41.46
C ASN A 469 0.25 9.52 40.66
N THR A 470 0.90 10.62 41.02
CA THR A 470 1.01 11.82 40.18
C THR A 470 2.32 11.82 39.36
N VAL A 471 2.50 12.79 38.46
CA VAL A 471 3.73 13.01 37.70
C VAL A 471 4.24 14.42 38.00
N THR A 472 5.52 14.54 38.35
CA THR A 472 6.20 15.84 38.42
C THR A 472 6.79 16.16 37.06
N VAL A 473 6.62 17.41 36.63
CA VAL A 473 7.24 17.97 35.42
C VAL A 473 8.16 19.11 35.85
N SER A 474 9.35 19.16 35.27
CA SER A 474 10.38 20.17 35.53
C SER A 474 10.93 20.70 34.22
N ARG A 475 10.93 22.03 34.08
CA ARG A 475 11.66 22.73 33.03
C ARG A 475 13.10 22.96 33.47
N ARG A 476 14.06 22.60 32.61
CA ARG A 476 15.49 22.68 32.92
C ARG A 476 16.33 23.18 31.76
N PHE A 477 17.48 23.76 32.08
CA PHE A 477 18.50 24.13 31.11
C PHE A 477 19.71 23.20 31.22
N SER A 478 20.08 22.58 30.09
CA SER A 478 21.26 21.75 29.99
C SER A 478 22.43 22.59 29.46
N SER A 479 23.48 22.73 30.26
CA SER A 479 24.72 23.45 29.94
C SER A 479 25.89 22.51 29.61
N GLY A 480 25.66 21.19 29.56
CA GLY A 480 26.67 20.20 29.19
C GLY A 480 26.33 18.79 29.67
N LEU A 481 27.35 17.99 29.94
CA LEU A 481 27.23 16.62 30.46
C LEU A 481 27.04 16.58 31.99
N THR A 482 26.27 17.52 32.52
CA THR A 482 25.93 17.63 33.94
C THR A 482 24.42 17.55 34.12
N VAL A 483 23.96 17.38 35.35
CA VAL A 483 22.52 17.44 35.65
C VAL A 483 21.97 18.80 35.20
N PRO A 484 20.92 18.85 34.37
CA PRO A 484 20.34 20.11 33.91
C PRO A 484 19.89 20.98 35.09
N MET A 485 20.19 22.28 35.03
CA MET A 485 19.82 23.25 36.06
C MET A 485 18.33 23.53 36.00
N ASN A 486 17.67 23.56 37.15
CA ASN A 486 16.24 23.90 37.24
C ASN A 486 16.01 25.36 36.85
N TYR A 487 14.99 25.64 36.02
CA TYR A 487 14.58 27.02 35.79
C TYR A 487 13.90 27.59 37.05
N PRO A 488 14.22 28.84 37.45
CA PRO A 488 13.47 29.55 38.49
C PRO A 488 11.98 29.66 38.13
N THR A 489 11.69 29.81 36.83
CA THR A 489 10.33 29.93 36.29
C THR A 489 9.87 28.60 35.68
N GLN A 490 8.87 27.97 36.28
CA GLN A 490 8.23 26.75 35.78
C GLN A 490 6.95 27.11 35.03
N ASN A 491 7.07 27.53 33.78
CA ASN A 491 5.97 27.91 32.87
C ASN A 491 5.46 26.73 32.02
N LEU A 492 5.59 25.50 32.52
CA LEU A 492 5.00 24.30 31.94
C LEU A 492 3.66 24.00 32.63
N GLN A 493 2.63 23.70 31.84
CA GLN A 493 1.32 23.34 32.39
C GLN A 493 1.03 21.86 32.09
N ILE A 494 0.79 21.06 33.12
CA ILE A 494 0.29 19.69 32.95
C ILE A 494 -1.17 19.78 32.46
N LEU A 495 -1.41 19.28 31.24
CA LEU A 495 -2.75 19.19 30.66
C LEU A 495 -3.44 17.87 31.04
N ASN A 496 -2.67 16.78 31.07
CA ASN A 496 -3.14 15.46 31.47
C ASN A 496 -1.99 14.64 32.04
N GLN A 497 -2.28 13.74 32.98
CA GLN A 497 -1.32 12.80 33.51
C GLN A 497 -2.01 11.49 33.91
N THR A 498 -1.30 10.38 33.81
CA THR A 498 -1.78 9.07 34.21
C THR A 498 -0.61 8.22 34.67
N VAL A 499 -0.76 7.55 35.81
CA VAL A 499 0.16 6.53 36.31
C VAL A 499 -0.62 5.23 36.40
N THR A 500 -0.19 4.18 35.71
CA THR A 500 -0.88 2.89 35.69
C THR A 500 0.15 1.76 35.73
N GLY A 501 0.17 1.05 36.86
CA GLY A 501 1.15 -0.01 37.10
C GLY A 501 2.59 0.52 37.05
N ALA A 502 3.41 -0.08 36.18
CA ALA A 502 4.81 0.27 36.02
C ALA A 502 5.05 1.42 35.01
N THR A 503 4.00 2.07 34.48
CA THR A 503 4.13 3.10 33.43
C THR A 503 3.45 4.41 33.85
N PHE A 504 4.05 5.54 33.48
CA PHE A 504 3.40 6.85 33.53
C PHE A 504 3.31 7.48 32.15
N THR A 505 2.34 8.37 31.98
CA THR A 505 2.16 9.24 30.80
C THR A 505 1.81 10.64 31.28
N VAL A 506 2.43 11.67 30.72
CA VAL A 506 2.12 13.08 30.99
C VAL A 506 2.06 13.87 29.69
N VAL A 507 1.11 14.80 29.63
CA VAL A 507 0.86 15.71 28.53
C VAL A 507 1.04 17.13 29.05
N VAL A 508 2.00 17.87 28.51
CA VAL A 508 2.45 19.17 29.03
C VAL A 508 2.31 20.23 27.95
N ALA A 509 1.68 21.36 28.25
CA ALA A 509 1.77 22.55 27.42
C ALA A 509 3.06 23.31 27.72
N ARG A 510 3.84 23.55 26.67
CA ARG A 510 5.08 24.33 26.63
C ARG A 510 4.87 25.57 25.76
N PRO A 511 5.29 26.77 26.20
CA PRO A 511 5.28 27.97 25.36
C PRO A 511 6.09 27.76 24.05
N ILE A 512 5.57 28.27 22.94
CA ILE A 512 6.27 28.26 21.64
C ILE A 512 7.38 29.31 21.61
N ALA A 513 7.08 30.53 22.08
CA ALA A 513 8.07 31.60 22.20
C ALA A 513 9.02 31.32 23.39
N ALA A 514 10.28 31.73 23.24
CA ALA A 514 11.20 31.82 24.36
C ALA A 514 10.80 33.01 25.24
N VAL A 515 10.49 32.76 26.51
CA VAL A 515 9.99 33.78 27.45
C VAL A 515 11.07 34.22 28.45
N VAL A 516 12.07 33.39 28.73
CA VAL A 516 13.22 33.74 29.60
C VAL A 516 14.56 33.37 28.95
N ALA A 517 15.66 33.87 29.53
CA ALA A 517 17.01 33.55 29.07
C ALA A 517 17.24 32.03 29.02
N ASN A 518 17.97 31.56 28.01
CA ASN A 518 18.26 30.15 27.72
C ASN A 518 17.06 29.31 27.25
N GLU A 519 15.84 29.85 27.21
CA GLU A 519 14.72 29.16 26.55
C GLU A 519 14.93 29.16 25.02
N VAL A 520 14.62 28.04 24.38
CA VAL A 520 14.72 27.93 22.91
C VAL A 520 13.31 27.98 22.32
N ALA A 521 13.02 28.93 21.44
CA ALA A 521 11.72 28.99 20.78
C ALA A 521 11.49 27.75 19.90
N LEU A 522 10.26 27.25 19.81
CA LEU A 522 9.89 26.23 18.81
C LEU A 522 9.65 26.94 17.49
N ALA A 523 10.56 26.76 16.54
CA ALA A 523 10.50 27.41 15.24
C ALA A 523 9.92 26.47 14.17
N PRO A 524 9.21 27.03 13.16
CA PRO A 524 8.98 26.37 11.87
C PRO A 524 10.28 25.79 11.28
N GLY A 525 10.18 24.67 10.56
CA GLY A 525 11.33 23.99 9.96
C GLY A 525 12.00 22.93 10.84
N ASN A 526 13.07 22.33 10.32
CA ASN A 526 13.83 21.32 11.07
C ASN A 526 14.61 21.97 12.21
N GLN A 527 14.23 21.64 13.43
CA GLN A 527 14.91 22.04 14.64
C GLN A 527 15.58 20.83 15.28
N ALA A 528 16.69 21.07 15.97
CA ALA A 528 17.41 20.03 16.68
C ALA A 528 16.76 19.77 18.04
N TYR A 529 16.61 18.49 18.36
CA TYR A 529 16.06 18.00 19.61
C TYR A 529 16.99 16.95 20.18
N ILE A 530 16.97 16.88 21.50
CA ILE A 530 17.61 15.81 22.26
C ILE A 530 16.56 15.11 23.11
N TYR A 531 16.79 13.85 23.40
CA TYR A 531 16.07 13.20 24.49
C TYR A 531 17.03 12.49 25.41
N ALA A 532 16.62 12.32 26.66
CA ALA A 532 17.34 11.52 27.62
C ALA A 532 16.41 10.83 28.63
N PHE A 533 16.88 9.75 29.26
CA PHE A 533 16.20 9.12 30.39
C PHE A 533 17.20 8.57 31.41
N GLY A 534 16.80 8.58 32.68
CA GLY A 534 17.61 8.06 33.79
C GLY A 534 17.45 6.56 34.04
N THR A 535 18.28 6.03 34.93
CA THR A 535 18.08 4.69 35.53
C THR A 535 17.16 4.72 36.75
N ASP A 536 17.06 5.88 37.39
CA ASP A 536 16.33 6.10 38.64
C ASP A 536 15.62 7.45 38.59
N LYS A 537 14.46 7.57 39.25
CA LYS A 537 13.74 8.84 39.40
C LYS A 537 14.14 9.61 40.67
N PRO A 538 13.89 10.93 40.75
CA PRO A 538 13.92 11.66 42.01
C PRO A 538 13.05 11.04 43.10
N THR A 539 13.47 11.19 44.36
CA THR A 539 12.70 10.74 45.54
C THR A 539 11.63 11.74 45.99
N SER A 540 11.74 13.00 45.55
CA SER A 540 10.83 14.10 45.89
C SER A 540 9.95 14.48 44.70
N ASN A 541 8.73 14.95 45.01
CA ASN A 541 7.77 15.45 44.02
C ASN A 541 7.98 16.92 43.62
N LYS A 542 9.02 17.58 44.14
CA LYS A 542 9.36 18.97 43.78
C LYS A 542 10.06 19.06 42.42
N ALA A 543 9.70 20.03 41.60
CA ALA A 543 10.28 20.22 40.26
C ALA A 543 11.80 20.50 40.28
N ASP A 544 12.33 21.05 41.39
CA ASP A 544 13.74 21.34 41.60
C ASP A 544 14.56 20.15 42.14
N SER A 545 13.95 18.99 42.37
CA SER A 545 14.62 17.80 42.91
C SER A 545 15.80 17.36 42.02
N THR A 546 16.94 16.99 42.62
CA THR A 546 18.07 16.47 41.85
C THR A 546 17.83 15.03 41.39
N PHE A 547 18.49 14.63 40.30
CA PHE A 547 18.51 13.26 39.79
C PHE A 547 19.87 12.93 39.18
N GLY A 548 20.16 11.63 39.04
CA GLY A 548 21.36 11.16 38.36
C GLY A 548 21.37 11.46 36.87
N ILE A 549 22.56 11.63 36.29
CA ILE A 549 22.73 11.76 34.85
C ILE A 549 22.33 10.46 34.12
N HIS A 550 21.86 10.58 32.87
CA HIS A 550 21.53 9.41 32.06
C HIS A 550 22.79 8.57 31.75
N THR A 551 22.61 7.30 31.40
CA THR A 551 23.71 6.47 30.87
C THR A 551 24.06 6.88 29.43
N PRO A 552 25.22 6.48 28.87
CA PRO A 552 25.57 6.79 27.48
C PRO A 552 24.54 6.30 26.45
N THR A 553 23.82 5.22 26.75
CA THR A 553 22.75 4.66 25.90
C THR A 553 21.40 5.37 26.09
N GLY A 554 21.26 6.12 27.18
CA GLY A 554 20.02 6.82 27.56
C GLY A 554 19.88 8.21 26.96
N ARG A 555 20.58 8.55 25.87
CA ARG A 555 20.43 9.83 25.15
C ARG A 555 20.55 9.68 23.64
N LYS A 556 19.86 10.54 22.87
CA LYS A 556 20.11 10.75 21.43
C LYS A 556 19.78 12.18 20.99
N GLU A 557 20.35 12.55 19.85
CA GLU A 557 20.10 13.78 19.10
C GLU A 557 19.31 13.44 17.83
N PHE A 558 18.37 14.30 17.43
CA PHE A 558 17.62 14.14 16.19
C PHE A 558 17.13 15.50 15.66
N MET A 559 16.84 15.56 14.36
CA MET A 559 16.24 16.73 13.73
C MET A 559 14.76 16.43 13.44
N ALA A 560 13.87 17.33 13.84
CA ALA A 560 12.45 17.20 13.59
C ALA A 560 11.78 18.56 13.37
N ASN A 561 10.65 18.55 12.70
CA ASN A 561 9.85 19.74 12.45
C ASN A 561 8.46 19.53 13.05
N PHE A 562 8.25 20.08 14.24
CA PHE A 562 6.98 19.95 14.95
C PHE A 562 6.05 21.14 14.74
N MET A 563 6.52 22.19 14.05
CA MET A 563 5.81 23.48 13.95
C MET A 563 5.16 23.74 12.59
N ASP A 564 5.57 23.03 11.53
CA ASP A 564 5.03 23.21 10.18
C ASP A 564 3.70 22.46 9.92
N ALA A 565 3.23 21.65 10.85
CA ALA A 565 2.08 20.77 10.63
C ALA A 565 0.70 21.44 10.70
N VAL A 566 0.59 22.75 10.96
CA VAL A 566 -0.70 23.46 10.93
C VAL A 566 -0.50 24.88 10.39
N ALA A 567 -0.56 25.03 9.07
CA ALA A 567 -0.97 26.31 8.49
C ALA A 567 -2.46 26.48 8.83
N ALA A 568 -2.75 27.33 9.82
CA ALA A 568 -4.10 27.85 9.99
C ALA A 568 -4.53 28.57 8.69
N PRO A 569 -5.82 28.57 8.32
CA PRO A 569 -6.28 29.33 7.17
C PRO A 569 -6.04 30.82 7.44
N ALA A 570 -5.09 31.42 6.73
CA ALA A 570 -4.81 32.84 6.80
C ALA A 570 -5.92 33.60 6.07
N GLY A 571 -6.89 34.10 6.81
CA GLY A 571 -7.66 35.29 6.43
C GLY A 571 -6.87 36.52 6.84
N GLY A 572 -6.35 37.28 5.88
CA GLY A 572 -5.72 38.58 6.17
C GLY A 572 -4.83 39.10 5.04
N ASN A 573 -5.34 40.08 4.29
CA ASN A 573 -4.59 40.89 3.33
C ASN A 573 -3.47 41.67 4.05
N GLY A 574 -2.23 41.46 3.62
CA GLY A 574 -1.09 42.28 4.02
C GLY A 574 0.10 42.05 3.09
N THR A 575 0.36 43.04 2.24
CA THR A 575 1.48 43.09 1.29
C THR A 575 2.82 43.25 2.00
N ALA A 576 3.74 42.29 1.86
CA ALA A 576 5.17 42.52 2.12
C ALA A 576 6.07 41.64 1.23
N ALA A 577 6.98 42.35 0.58
CA ALA A 577 8.21 42.00 -0.15
C ALA A 577 8.56 40.53 -0.44
N ALA A 578 8.89 40.31 -1.72
CA ALA A 578 9.42 39.07 -2.28
C ALA A 578 10.70 38.60 -1.58
N ALA A 579 10.56 37.54 -0.76
CA ALA A 579 11.67 36.70 -0.36
C ALA A 579 11.94 35.66 -1.46
N ALA A 580 13.22 35.41 -1.73
CA ALA A 580 13.71 34.43 -2.71
C ALA A 580 13.05 33.05 -2.52
N PRO A 581 12.88 32.27 -3.60
CA PRO A 581 12.15 31.00 -3.55
C PRO A 581 12.88 30.01 -2.64
N VAL A 582 12.40 29.89 -1.41
CA VAL A 582 12.71 28.78 -0.51
C VAL A 582 12.18 27.52 -1.18
N THR A 583 13.08 26.58 -1.46
CA THR A 583 12.73 25.26 -1.96
C THR A 583 11.96 24.52 -0.86
N LEU A 584 10.63 24.64 -0.89
CA LEU A 584 9.72 23.99 0.04
C LEU A 584 10.01 22.49 0.09
N GLY A 585 10.15 21.97 1.32
CA GLY A 585 10.27 20.54 1.58
C GLY A 585 9.16 19.80 0.84
N GLY A 586 9.54 18.70 0.19
CA GLY A 586 8.64 17.90 -0.62
C GLY A 586 7.34 17.53 0.11
N PRO A 587 6.26 17.24 -0.66
CA PRO A 587 4.93 17.03 -0.13
C PRO A 587 4.91 15.92 0.94
N SER A 588 3.93 16.03 1.85
CA SER A 588 3.79 15.08 2.97
C SER A 588 3.79 13.62 2.48
N PRO A 589 4.29 12.66 3.29
CA PRO A 589 4.27 11.23 2.95
C PRO A 589 2.90 10.66 2.56
N LEU A 590 1.82 11.34 2.95
CA LEU A 590 0.43 10.97 2.63
C LEU A 590 -0.03 11.46 1.26
N TYR A 591 0.60 12.51 0.73
CA TYR A 591 0.18 13.16 -0.51
C TYR A 591 0.34 12.24 -1.72
N GLN A 592 1.44 11.49 -1.79
CA GLN A 592 1.75 10.67 -2.96
C GLN A 592 0.84 9.43 -3.07
N PRO A 593 0.59 8.64 -2.00
CA PRO A 593 -0.40 7.57 -2.04
C PRO A 593 -1.82 8.09 -2.27
N LEU A 594 -2.20 9.23 -1.67
CA LEU A 594 -3.54 9.80 -1.86
C LEU A 594 -3.79 10.22 -3.31
N ILE A 595 -2.78 10.79 -3.98
CA ILE A 595 -2.85 11.09 -5.41
C ILE A 595 -2.89 9.82 -6.25
N GLN A 596 -2.15 8.78 -5.88
CA GLN A 596 -2.23 7.48 -6.57
C GLN A 596 -3.63 6.87 -6.44
N TYR A 597 -4.22 6.84 -5.24
CA TYR A 597 -5.59 6.34 -5.02
C TYR A 597 -6.62 7.20 -5.75
N HIS A 598 -6.48 8.53 -5.71
CA HIS A 598 -7.33 9.43 -6.47
C HIS A 598 -7.23 9.13 -7.98
N GLY A 599 -6.02 8.97 -8.52
CA GLY A 599 -5.79 8.61 -9.91
C GLY A 599 -6.43 7.26 -10.28
N ILE A 600 -6.30 6.24 -9.43
CA ILE A 600 -6.92 4.92 -9.63
C ILE A 600 -8.46 5.03 -9.61
N LEU A 601 -9.02 5.72 -8.62
CA LEU A 601 -10.47 5.90 -8.50
C LEU A 601 -11.04 6.70 -9.69
N LEU A 602 -10.35 7.75 -10.12
CA LEU A 602 -10.73 8.52 -11.32
C LEU A 602 -10.62 7.68 -12.59
N PHE A 603 -9.58 6.85 -12.72
CA PHE A 603 -9.46 5.92 -13.84
C PHE A 603 -10.66 4.96 -13.89
N PHE A 604 -11.01 4.32 -12.78
CA PHE A 604 -12.18 3.42 -12.77
C PHE A 604 -13.49 4.17 -13.01
N ALA A 605 -13.68 5.36 -12.43
CA ALA A 605 -14.88 6.16 -12.63
C ALA A 605 -15.04 6.60 -14.10
N TRP A 606 -13.99 7.20 -14.68
CA TRP A 606 -14.07 7.88 -15.97
C TRP A 606 -13.65 7.04 -17.16
N CYS A 607 -12.69 6.13 -16.98
CA CYS A 607 -12.21 5.30 -18.08
C CYS A 607 -12.92 3.94 -18.14
N VAL A 608 -13.62 3.51 -17.09
CA VAL A 608 -14.32 2.21 -17.06
C VAL A 608 -15.82 2.38 -16.86
N ALA A 609 -16.25 2.89 -15.71
CA ALA A 609 -17.66 2.92 -15.32
C ALA A 609 -18.49 3.86 -16.21
N ALA A 610 -18.00 5.07 -16.50
CA ALA A 610 -18.73 6.03 -17.34
C ALA A 610 -18.92 5.53 -18.79
N PRO A 611 -17.90 5.04 -19.52
CA PRO A 611 -18.08 4.44 -20.85
C PRO A 611 -19.07 3.28 -20.84
N VAL A 612 -18.92 2.34 -19.90
CA VAL A 612 -19.83 1.19 -19.74
C VAL A 612 -21.26 1.67 -19.49
N GLY A 613 -21.45 2.65 -18.61
CA GLY A 613 -22.75 3.25 -18.32
C GLY A 613 -23.40 3.89 -19.55
N VAL A 614 -22.62 4.60 -20.37
CA VAL A 614 -23.09 5.19 -21.65
C VAL A 614 -23.48 4.10 -22.64
N THR A 615 -22.68 3.04 -22.78
CA THR A 615 -22.99 1.89 -23.65
C THR A 615 -24.30 1.22 -23.18
N ILE A 616 -24.44 0.94 -21.89
CA ILE A 616 -25.65 0.32 -21.32
C ILE A 616 -26.86 1.24 -21.54
N ALA A 617 -26.78 2.52 -21.20
CA ALA A 617 -27.90 3.46 -21.35
C ALA A 617 -28.39 3.57 -22.80
N ARG A 618 -27.46 3.54 -23.77
CA ARG A 618 -27.80 3.67 -25.19
C ARG A 618 -28.42 2.41 -25.79
N PHE A 619 -27.91 1.25 -25.40
CA PHE A 619 -28.33 -0.01 -26.01
C PHE A 619 -29.40 -0.76 -25.20
N HIS A 620 -29.70 -0.31 -23.97
CA HIS A 620 -30.59 -1.01 -23.03
C HIS A 620 -31.54 -0.11 -22.25
N ALA A 621 -32.30 0.75 -22.94
CA ALA A 621 -33.37 1.55 -22.31
C ALA A 621 -34.37 0.70 -21.47
N MET A 622 -34.49 -0.60 -21.72
CA MET A 622 -35.35 -1.53 -20.96
C MET A 622 -34.82 -1.92 -19.57
N LEU A 623 -33.54 -1.67 -19.25
CA LEU A 623 -32.93 -2.00 -17.95
C LEU A 623 -33.09 -0.88 -16.92
N GLY A 624 -34.21 -0.14 -16.94
CA GLY A 624 -34.37 1.16 -16.25
C GLY A 624 -33.81 1.25 -14.83
N THR A 625 -33.91 0.20 -14.02
CA THR A 625 -33.36 0.17 -12.65
C THR A 625 -31.83 -0.05 -12.60
N THR A 626 -31.27 -0.82 -13.52
CA THR A 626 -29.81 -1.08 -13.61
C THR A 626 -29.07 0.15 -14.16
N ILE A 627 -29.69 0.87 -15.12
CA ILE A 627 -29.19 2.15 -15.60
C ILE A 627 -29.11 3.14 -14.44
N PHE A 628 -30.19 3.24 -13.66
CA PHE A 628 -30.25 4.11 -12.48
C PHE A 628 -29.17 3.77 -11.45
N ILE A 629 -28.99 2.50 -11.09
CA ILE A 629 -27.95 2.07 -10.13
C ILE A 629 -26.55 2.39 -10.64
N SER A 630 -26.25 2.12 -11.92
CA SER A 630 -24.94 2.41 -12.50
C SER A 630 -24.63 3.91 -12.52
N GLN A 631 -25.64 4.75 -12.79
CA GLN A 631 -25.51 6.21 -12.77
C GLN A 631 -25.34 6.74 -11.34
N VAL A 632 -26.08 6.21 -10.36
CA VAL A 632 -25.94 6.61 -8.95
C VAL A 632 -24.56 6.24 -8.42
N VAL A 633 -24.08 5.01 -8.69
CA VAL A 633 -22.74 4.58 -8.26
C VAL A 633 -21.64 5.41 -8.93
N GLY A 634 -21.77 5.68 -10.24
CA GLY A 634 -20.82 6.52 -10.98
C GLY A 634 -20.76 7.96 -10.45
N VAL A 635 -21.91 8.59 -10.23
CA VAL A 635 -22.01 9.94 -9.63
C VAL A 635 -21.42 9.95 -8.22
N TYR A 636 -21.69 8.92 -7.42
CA TYR A 636 -21.21 8.83 -6.04
C TYR A 636 -19.69 8.65 -5.97
N LEU A 637 -19.11 7.74 -6.78
CA LEU A 637 -17.65 7.55 -6.87
C LEU A 637 -16.94 8.79 -7.38
N ALA A 638 -17.50 9.47 -8.39
CA ALA A 638 -16.98 10.74 -8.91
C ALA A 638 -17.01 11.85 -7.85
N TYR A 639 -18.14 11.99 -7.14
CA TYR A 639 -18.30 12.95 -6.05
C TYR A 639 -17.32 12.67 -4.91
N TYR A 640 -17.17 11.40 -4.50
CA TYR A 640 -16.26 11.02 -3.42
C TYR A 640 -14.79 11.22 -3.80
N ALA A 641 -14.38 10.81 -5.00
CA ALA A 641 -13.02 11.01 -5.51
C ALA A 641 -12.65 12.50 -5.61
N HIS A 642 -13.63 13.36 -5.92
CA HIS A 642 -13.44 14.81 -5.96
C HIS A 642 -13.35 15.43 -4.56
N ASN A 643 -14.25 15.06 -3.64
CA ASN A 643 -14.24 15.59 -2.27
C ASN A 643 -13.03 15.15 -1.45
N LEU A 644 -12.49 13.96 -1.72
CA LEU A 644 -11.25 13.48 -1.09
C LEU A 644 -10.05 14.41 -1.36
N VAL A 645 -10.07 15.14 -2.49
CA VAL A 645 -8.98 16.02 -2.90
C VAL A 645 -9.34 17.50 -2.70
N SER A 646 -10.61 17.90 -2.85
CA SER A 646 -11.02 19.32 -2.70
C SER A 646 -10.84 19.86 -1.28
N THR A 647 -10.73 18.97 -0.29
CA THR A 647 -10.34 19.33 1.09
C THR A 647 -8.84 19.61 1.26
N LEU A 648 -8.02 19.37 0.23
CA LEU A 648 -6.60 19.70 0.25
C LEU A 648 -6.40 21.16 -0.23
N PRO A 649 -5.63 21.99 0.49
CA PRO A 649 -5.46 23.43 0.20
C PRO A 649 -4.71 23.77 -1.11
N HIS A 650 -4.53 22.82 -2.04
CA HIS A 650 -3.69 22.95 -3.23
C HIS A 650 -4.44 23.18 -4.55
N PHE A 651 -5.77 23.37 -4.54
CA PHE A 651 -6.57 23.66 -5.74
C PHE A 651 -6.50 25.13 -6.21
N SER A 652 -5.29 25.68 -6.36
CA SER A 652 -5.13 26.93 -7.12
C SER A 652 -4.79 26.60 -8.58
N TYR A 653 -5.38 27.34 -9.52
CA TYR A 653 -5.12 27.23 -10.97
C TYR A 653 -3.61 27.23 -11.28
N ALA A 654 -2.83 27.96 -10.47
CA ALA A 654 -1.39 28.09 -10.60
C ALA A 654 -0.62 26.76 -10.46
N ASN A 655 -1.14 25.77 -9.71
CA ASN A 655 -0.40 24.54 -9.40
C ASN A 655 -0.88 23.30 -10.18
N THR A 656 -2.14 23.26 -10.62
CA THR A 656 -2.71 22.09 -11.31
C THR A 656 -2.87 22.27 -12.82
N GLY A 657 -2.61 23.47 -13.36
CA GLY A 657 -2.87 23.79 -14.77
C GLY A 657 -4.31 23.44 -15.17
N PHE A 658 -4.49 22.89 -16.38
CA PHE A 658 -5.80 22.50 -16.93
C PHE A 658 -6.52 21.39 -16.14
N HIS A 659 -5.81 20.56 -15.36
CA HIS A 659 -6.43 19.43 -14.66
C HIS A 659 -7.46 19.87 -13.60
N GLY A 660 -7.15 20.91 -12.82
CA GLY A 660 -8.03 21.42 -11.76
C GLY A 660 -9.36 21.98 -12.28
N PRO A 661 -9.36 22.96 -13.21
CA PRO A 661 -10.57 23.56 -13.78
C PRO A 661 -11.45 22.54 -14.51
N ILE A 662 -10.85 21.65 -15.29
CA ILE A 662 -11.61 20.64 -16.03
C ILE A 662 -12.16 19.58 -15.05
N GLY A 663 -11.41 19.22 -14.01
CA GLY A 663 -11.88 18.41 -12.90
C GLY A 663 -13.11 19.02 -12.22
N GLY A 664 -13.11 20.33 -11.98
CA GLY A 664 -14.27 21.07 -11.46
C GLY A 664 -15.47 21.08 -12.40
N LEU A 665 -15.23 21.23 -13.72
CA LEU A 665 -16.30 21.15 -14.72
C LEU A 665 -17.00 19.78 -14.71
N ILE A 666 -16.24 18.68 -14.61
CA ILE A 666 -16.82 17.33 -14.52
C ILE A 666 -17.68 17.17 -13.27
N THR A 667 -17.26 17.74 -12.14
CA THR A 667 -18.04 17.72 -10.89
C THR A 667 -19.41 18.38 -11.06
N ILE A 668 -19.57 19.30 -12.00
CA ILE A 668 -20.85 19.94 -12.34
C ILE A 668 -21.60 19.13 -13.40
N LEU A 669 -20.93 18.72 -14.47
CA LEU A 669 -21.54 18.01 -15.60
C LEU A 669 -22.12 16.65 -15.18
N THR A 670 -21.53 15.97 -14.20
CA THR A 670 -21.93 14.62 -13.81
C THR A 670 -23.24 14.59 -13.03
N PRO A 671 -23.42 15.41 -11.97
CA PRO A 671 -24.75 15.59 -11.36
C PRO A 671 -25.76 16.17 -12.35
N ALA A 672 -25.37 17.14 -13.18
CA ALA A 672 -26.27 17.72 -14.18
C ALA A 672 -26.80 16.65 -15.15
N GLN A 673 -25.91 15.75 -15.62
CA GLN A 673 -26.28 14.62 -16.46
C GLN A 673 -27.27 13.68 -15.79
N PHE A 674 -27.02 13.35 -14.52
CA PHE A 674 -27.91 12.50 -13.72
C PHE A 674 -29.30 13.12 -13.53
N PHE A 675 -29.37 14.38 -13.10
CA PHE A 675 -30.64 15.08 -12.90
C PHE A 675 -31.40 15.29 -14.21
N LEU A 676 -30.69 15.56 -15.31
CA LEU A 676 -31.30 15.67 -16.63
C LEU A 676 -31.90 14.33 -17.08
N GLY A 677 -31.25 13.20 -16.77
CA GLY A 677 -31.79 11.86 -17.00
C GLY A 677 -33.10 11.61 -16.22
N ILE A 678 -33.15 11.97 -14.94
CA ILE A 678 -34.36 11.88 -14.12
C ILE A 678 -35.47 12.79 -14.68
N PHE A 679 -35.12 14.01 -15.07
CA PHE A 679 -36.07 14.97 -15.63
C PHE A 679 -36.67 14.46 -16.96
N ILE A 680 -35.84 13.89 -17.83
CA ILE A 680 -36.26 13.27 -19.09
C ILE A 680 -37.22 12.12 -18.86
N ASP A 681 -36.89 11.21 -17.94
CA ASP A 681 -37.74 10.07 -17.59
C ASP A 681 -39.12 10.53 -17.13
N ARG A 682 -39.19 11.61 -16.34
CA ARG A 682 -40.45 12.20 -15.85
C ARG A 682 -41.26 12.91 -16.92
N MET A 683 -40.62 13.42 -17.97
CA MET A 683 -41.29 14.07 -19.09
C MET A 683 -41.63 13.12 -20.23
N TRP A 684 -41.27 11.83 -20.11
CA TRP A 684 -41.59 10.85 -21.12
C TRP A 684 -43.11 10.67 -21.21
N SER A 685 -43.64 10.76 -22.43
CA SER A 685 -45.05 10.49 -22.72
C SER A 685 -45.17 9.55 -23.92
N PRO A 686 -46.17 8.65 -23.94
CA PRO A 686 -46.37 7.71 -25.05
C PRO A 686 -46.62 8.38 -26.41
N GLY A 687 -47.19 9.59 -26.45
CA GLY A 687 -47.53 10.33 -27.68
C GLY A 687 -46.38 11.13 -28.29
N ARG A 688 -45.12 10.80 -27.98
CA ARG A 688 -43.97 11.62 -28.33
C ARG A 688 -43.46 11.29 -29.75
N HIS A 689 -43.78 12.17 -30.70
CA HIS A 689 -43.34 12.04 -32.09
C HIS A 689 -41.96 12.68 -32.31
N GLY A 690 -40.91 12.05 -31.81
CA GLY A 690 -39.52 12.42 -32.05
C GLY A 690 -38.69 12.61 -30.78
N ILE A 691 -37.37 12.74 -30.96
CA ILE A 691 -36.40 12.96 -29.87
C ILE A 691 -36.34 14.47 -29.58
N PRO A 692 -36.86 14.95 -28.44
CA PRO A 692 -36.84 16.37 -28.13
C PRO A 692 -35.41 16.86 -27.90
N TRP A 693 -35.25 18.17 -27.99
CA TRP A 693 -33.94 18.81 -27.84
C TRP A 693 -33.27 18.48 -26.50
N TYR A 694 -34.03 18.26 -25.43
CA TYR A 694 -33.50 17.97 -24.10
C TYR A 694 -32.96 16.53 -23.97
N ASP A 695 -33.51 15.55 -24.70
CA ASP A 695 -32.92 14.19 -24.82
C ASP A 695 -31.57 14.26 -25.54
N LYS A 696 -31.52 15.03 -26.65
CA LYS A 696 -30.27 15.27 -27.38
C LYS A 696 -29.26 15.99 -26.50
N ALA A 697 -29.70 16.96 -25.69
CA ALA A 697 -28.85 17.66 -24.73
C ALA A 697 -28.28 16.69 -23.69
N HIS A 698 -29.09 15.78 -23.11
CA HIS A 698 -28.60 14.74 -22.21
C HIS A 698 -27.59 13.82 -22.87
N TRP A 699 -27.81 13.41 -24.12
CA TRP A 699 -26.82 12.59 -24.84
C TRP A 699 -25.48 13.31 -25.00
N TRP A 700 -25.51 14.59 -25.39
CA TRP A 700 -24.30 15.39 -25.57
C TRP A 700 -23.60 15.69 -24.25
N VAL A 701 -24.34 16.04 -23.19
CA VAL A 701 -23.79 16.31 -21.85
C VAL A 701 -23.08 15.05 -21.31
N GLY A 702 -23.66 13.87 -21.45
CA GLY A 702 -23.04 12.60 -21.03
C GLY A 702 -21.76 12.26 -21.79
N ARG A 703 -21.76 12.49 -23.11
CA ARG A 703 -20.55 12.30 -23.95
C ARG A 703 -19.45 13.27 -23.57
N ILE A 704 -19.78 14.56 -23.45
CA ILE A 704 -18.85 15.60 -23.03
C ILE A 704 -18.27 15.24 -21.67
N ALA A 705 -19.11 14.92 -20.67
CA ALA A 705 -18.64 14.52 -19.34
C ALA A 705 -17.69 13.31 -19.39
N THR A 706 -17.97 12.30 -20.21
CA THR A 706 -17.13 11.10 -20.35
C THR A 706 -15.78 11.44 -20.98
N PHE A 707 -15.75 12.13 -22.12
CA PHE A 707 -14.50 12.53 -22.79
C PHE A 707 -13.68 13.49 -21.94
N THR A 708 -14.34 14.45 -21.28
CA THR A 708 -13.71 15.37 -20.35
C THR A 708 -13.11 14.61 -19.15
N GLY A 709 -13.82 13.61 -18.61
CA GLY A 709 -13.33 12.72 -17.54
C GLY A 709 -12.06 11.94 -17.91
N ILE A 710 -12.01 11.39 -19.13
CA ILE A 710 -10.82 10.72 -19.66
C ILE A 710 -9.66 11.72 -19.77
N GLY A 711 -9.89 12.89 -20.36
CA GLY A 711 -8.86 13.93 -20.51
C GLY A 711 -8.34 14.47 -19.17
N VAL A 712 -9.17 14.57 -18.14
CA VAL A 712 -8.74 14.96 -16.79
C VAL A 712 -7.89 13.88 -16.14
N THR A 713 -8.24 12.62 -16.33
CA THR A 713 -7.46 11.49 -15.81
C THR A 713 -6.08 11.47 -16.46
N GLU A 714 -5.99 11.70 -17.77
CA GLU A 714 -4.73 11.85 -18.50
C GLU A 714 -3.92 13.06 -18.02
N ALA A 715 -4.53 14.24 -17.92
CA ALA A 715 -3.85 15.44 -17.43
C ALA A 715 -3.32 15.24 -15.99
N GLY A 716 -4.07 14.52 -15.15
CA GLY A 716 -3.66 14.16 -13.79
C GLY A 716 -2.45 13.23 -13.79
N LEU A 717 -2.44 12.23 -14.68
CA LEU A 717 -1.30 11.33 -14.85
C LEU A 717 -0.05 12.08 -15.34
N VAL A 718 -0.18 13.01 -16.29
CA VAL A 718 0.92 13.84 -16.79
C VAL A 718 1.47 14.74 -15.68
N LEU A 719 0.62 15.34 -14.84
CA LEU A 719 1.05 16.13 -13.69
C LEU A 719 1.77 15.25 -12.64
N TYR A 720 1.27 14.04 -12.44
CA TYR A 720 1.91 13.06 -11.57
C TYR A 720 3.29 12.65 -12.08
N GLN A 721 3.46 12.50 -13.40
CA GLN A 721 4.74 12.23 -14.07
C GLN A 721 5.72 13.40 -14.05
N LYS A 722 5.24 14.64 -14.10
CA LYS A 722 6.11 15.82 -13.96
C LYS A 722 6.65 15.97 -12.55
N SER A 723 5.90 15.51 -11.55
CA SER A 723 6.26 15.61 -10.14
C SER A 723 7.00 14.37 -9.61
N ASN A 724 7.00 13.25 -10.35
CA ASN A 724 7.64 12.00 -9.94
C ASN A 724 8.30 11.30 -11.13
N THR A 725 9.44 10.63 -10.93
CA THR A 725 9.99 9.68 -11.92
C THR A 725 9.08 8.45 -12.01
N VAL A 726 7.99 8.56 -12.77
CA VAL A 726 7.03 7.47 -12.99
C VAL A 726 7.49 6.66 -14.20
N ASP A 727 7.36 5.35 -14.10
CA ASP A 727 7.59 4.40 -15.19
C ASP A 727 6.66 4.73 -16.39
N PRO A 728 7.20 4.82 -17.63
CA PRO A 728 6.42 4.96 -18.86
C PRO A 728 5.26 3.96 -19.02
N GLY A 729 5.31 2.81 -18.32
CA GLY A 729 4.27 1.78 -18.35
C GLY A 729 2.86 2.28 -18.01
N TRP A 730 2.72 3.28 -17.13
CA TRP A 730 1.40 3.86 -16.81
C TRP A 730 0.78 4.60 -17.99
N THR A 731 1.61 5.33 -18.74
CA THR A 731 1.20 6.02 -19.96
C THR A 731 0.73 5.02 -21.00
N VAL A 732 1.48 3.92 -21.18
CA VAL A 732 1.15 2.86 -22.13
C VAL A 732 -0.14 2.14 -21.74
N LEU A 733 -0.34 1.85 -20.45
CA LEU A 733 -1.59 1.23 -19.95
C LEU A 733 -2.80 2.16 -20.14
N LEU A 734 -2.67 3.44 -19.80
CA LEU A 734 -3.76 4.41 -19.96
C LEU A 734 -4.13 4.58 -21.45
N TYR A 735 -3.15 4.83 -22.32
CA TYR A 735 -3.44 5.01 -23.75
C TYR A 735 -3.89 3.72 -24.43
N GLY A 736 -3.34 2.57 -24.03
CA GLY A 736 -3.82 1.26 -24.47
C GLY A 736 -5.28 1.04 -24.09
N TRP A 737 -5.66 1.39 -22.85
CA TRP A 737 -7.05 1.29 -22.40
C TRP A 737 -7.98 2.31 -23.08
N ILE A 738 -7.57 3.57 -23.23
CA ILE A 738 -8.33 4.60 -23.95
C ILE A 738 -8.57 4.15 -25.40
N LEU A 739 -7.55 3.60 -26.06
CA LEU A 739 -7.68 3.04 -27.40
C LEU A 739 -8.69 1.89 -27.42
N ILE A 740 -8.59 0.94 -26.49
CA ILE A 740 -9.53 -0.18 -26.38
C ILE A 740 -10.97 0.32 -26.19
N VAL A 741 -11.21 1.22 -25.23
CA VAL A 741 -12.55 1.76 -24.96
C VAL A 741 -13.09 2.53 -26.16
N THR A 742 -12.26 3.36 -26.80
CA THR A 742 -12.66 4.14 -27.97
C THR A 742 -12.98 3.24 -29.15
N VAL A 743 -12.13 2.23 -29.42
CA VAL A 743 -12.36 1.23 -30.46
C VAL A 743 -13.63 0.44 -30.18
N LEU A 744 -13.83 -0.04 -28.94
CA LEU A 744 -15.06 -0.77 -28.56
C LEU A 744 -16.31 0.10 -28.73
N GLN A 745 -16.25 1.37 -28.35
CA GLN A 745 -17.37 2.30 -28.48
C GLN A 745 -17.66 2.62 -29.95
N VAL A 746 -16.64 2.90 -30.77
CA VAL A 746 -16.78 3.14 -32.21
C VAL A 746 -17.27 1.88 -32.92
N PHE A 747 -16.75 0.70 -32.59
CA PHE A 747 -17.26 -0.57 -33.11
C PHE A 747 -18.72 -0.80 -32.72
N ALA A 748 -19.09 -0.50 -31.47
CA ALA A 748 -20.49 -0.59 -31.04
C ALA A 748 -21.38 0.38 -31.84
N GLU A 749 -20.90 1.58 -32.18
CA GLU A 749 -21.64 2.55 -32.99
C GLU A 749 -21.72 2.19 -34.48
N LEU A 750 -20.65 1.63 -35.05
CA LEU A 750 -20.59 1.25 -36.46
C LEU A 750 -21.36 -0.05 -36.74
N ILE A 751 -21.32 -1.02 -35.82
CA ILE A 751 -22.00 -2.30 -35.99
C ILE A 751 -23.49 -2.18 -35.64
N TYR A 752 -23.86 -1.32 -34.69
CA TYR A 752 -25.23 -1.20 -34.21
C TYR A 752 -25.77 0.20 -34.48
N PRO A 753 -26.41 0.44 -35.64
CA PRO A 753 -27.14 1.69 -35.85
C PRO A 753 -28.12 1.88 -34.69
N PRO A 754 -28.26 3.12 -34.17
CA PRO A 754 -29.18 3.39 -33.08
C PRO A 754 -30.56 2.85 -33.44
N ILE A 755 -31.16 2.06 -32.54
CA ILE A 755 -32.55 1.63 -32.67
C ILE A 755 -33.37 2.90 -32.57
N HIS A 756 -33.72 3.48 -33.72
CA HIS A 756 -34.69 4.54 -33.76
C HIS A 756 -36.00 3.91 -33.32
N HIS A 757 -36.52 4.32 -32.16
CA HIS A 757 -37.89 4.08 -31.76
C HIS A 757 -38.79 4.88 -32.73
N THR A 758 -38.90 4.44 -33.98
CA THR A 758 -39.96 4.85 -34.89
C THR A 758 -41.23 4.14 -34.44
N ALA A 759 -42.36 4.85 -34.54
CA ALA A 759 -43.67 4.30 -34.18
C ALA A 759 -43.99 2.97 -34.89
N GLU A 760 -43.41 2.73 -36.08
CA GLU A 760 -43.53 1.48 -36.84
C GLU A 760 -43.03 0.23 -36.09
N ASN A 761 -42.03 0.36 -35.22
CA ASN A 761 -41.54 -0.79 -34.45
C ASN A 761 -42.47 -1.18 -33.28
N HIS A 762 -43.34 -0.27 -32.84
CA HIS A 762 -44.36 -0.56 -31.84
C HIS A 762 -45.54 -1.33 -32.46
N ASP A 763 -45.96 -0.96 -33.68
CA ASP A 763 -47.02 -1.65 -34.42
C ASP A 763 -46.63 -3.09 -34.81
N LEU A 764 -45.35 -3.37 -35.09
CA LEU A 764 -44.89 -4.73 -35.41
C LEU A 764 -44.87 -5.66 -34.19
N PHE A 765 -44.58 -5.12 -33.00
CA PHE A 765 -44.69 -5.89 -31.75
C PHE A 765 -46.15 -6.13 -31.35
N GLU A 766 -47.04 -5.15 -31.58
CA GLU A 766 -48.46 -5.27 -31.23
C GLU A 766 -49.26 -6.12 -32.24
N LYS A 767 -48.85 -6.16 -33.53
CA LYS A 767 -49.40 -7.11 -34.51
C LYS A 767 -48.93 -8.54 -34.27
N GLY A 768 -47.66 -8.76 -33.92
CA GLY A 768 -47.13 -10.09 -33.64
C GLY A 768 -47.81 -10.80 -32.47
N ASP A 769 -48.25 -10.05 -31.46
CA ASP A 769 -49.00 -10.61 -30.31
C ASP A 769 -50.48 -10.92 -30.64
N LYS A 770 -51.07 -10.27 -31.66
CA LYS A 770 -52.46 -10.52 -32.10
C LYS A 770 -52.57 -11.71 -33.05
N ASP A 771 -51.51 -12.05 -33.78
CA ASP A 771 -51.48 -13.20 -34.69
C ASP A 771 -51.08 -14.53 -33.99
N HIS A 772 -50.82 -14.49 -32.67
CA HIS A 772 -50.48 -15.65 -31.85
C HIS A 772 -51.43 -15.94 -30.67
N SER A 773 -52.53 -15.18 -30.56
CA SER A 773 -53.73 -15.56 -29.80
C SER A 773 -54.74 -16.24 -30.71
#